data_AF-A0A1F4CW12-F1
#
_entry.id   AF-A0A1F4CW12-F1
#
_cell.length_a   1.000
_cell.length_b   1.000
_cell.length_c   1.000
_cell.angle_alpha   90.00
_cell.angle_beta   90.00
_cell.angle_gamma   90.00
#
_symmetry.space_group_name_H-M   'P 1'
#
loop_
_entity.id
_entity.type
_entity.pdbx_description
1 polymer ?
#
loop_
_entity_poly.entity_id
_entity_poly.type
_entity_poly.pdbx_seq_one_letter_code
_entity_poly.pdbx_strand_id
1 'polypeptide(L)'
;MLRHYLQPLLAPRSVALVGATERQGALGRIVWQNLAAGGLRGELYPVNLKHRQVFGQPVARQLSALPRKVDLAVIVTPAASVPGVIEDAGKAGIKAAVVLSSGFGEAGEGGRSLQAELVAAAKRHGVRVLGPNSLGLMRTDVGLNATFARTPAREGGLGLVSQSGAVCTAILDWAHRALVGFTSVVSLGGAADVDFGEVLDFLVADPATHAILLYIEGIRDARRFMSALRVAARVKPVIALKVGRYASGSRAVSSHTGALVGSDAVFDAALRRGGTVRVKTYTQLFAAARILSSAQAAAGERLAILTNGGGPGVMAADSASENGVPLAQLSEQTIQALNKILPAQWSQGNPIDLIGDAPAARFGEATAAVLADPGVDALLAMYSPVAVTDPAEAARAVGEAVRAARASAGGRRKPVLAAWLGDIGPNESHAWLESYGIPNFYTPENAVEAFSFLCAYRRNQAQLMQAPVALARHGEEPPPDLGAAGAIRDAALGEGRTLLSEHEAKRLLAAFGLPVAKSIVCKDRQSAVSAAREIGFPAVIKIHSPDITHKTDVGGVRLNLQNADMVASAYEDMMRHVRELRPEARIEGAVVQPMLRFAHSREVLVGVATDSVFGPVISFGAGGVAVEAVRDTALALPPLNALLSRELMARTRVHRLLAGYRDVPPADLEALVAVLLGVSRMVCMLPWLAEMDLNPVLAHPGGAVVADARVVIDGAQPPRARPHYPHMAIHPYPTELEGEIELRDGKRVQVRPMRPEDAELEQRFFDGLSEHSRYQRFMQYLPQLPAPMLARFTQLDYDRELALVVIDSSNQRFAAVGRYAPNADGVTAEFALVVGDAWQRKGLGRALLERLCDSAREAGYEALYGHILEANHEMLALAARLGFHEASRAGSEVTVTRRL
;
A
#
# COMPACT_ATOMS: atom_id res chain seq x y z
N MET A 1 -28.95 2.30 -1.88
CA MET A 1 -28.27 2.32 -3.20
C MET A 1 -27.00 3.15 -3.01
N LEU A 2 -25.81 2.56 -3.18
CA LEU A 2 -24.54 3.29 -3.02
C LEU A 2 -24.49 4.47 -4.00
N ARG A 3 -24.60 5.70 -3.49
CA ARG A 3 -24.42 6.93 -4.28
C ARG A 3 -22.94 7.27 -4.31
N HIS A 4 -22.17 6.67 -5.22
CA HIS A 4 -20.76 7.02 -5.41
C HIS A 4 -20.58 8.13 -6.46
N TYR A 5 -19.63 9.04 -6.30
CA TYR A 5 -19.42 10.18 -7.21
C TYR A 5 -19.06 9.75 -8.64
N LEU A 6 -18.45 8.56 -8.79
CA LEU A 6 -18.22 7.91 -10.08
C LEU A 6 -19.39 7.05 -10.59
N GLN A 7 -20.54 7.01 -9.92
CA GLN A 7 -21.70 6.28 -10.42
C GLN A 7 -22.13 6.73 -11.83
N PRO A 8 -22.16 8.04 -12.17
CA PRO A 8 -22.45 8.47 -13.55
C PRO A 8 -21.43 7.99 -14.58
N LEU A 9 -20.20 7.68 -14.17
CA LEU A 9 -19.15 7.16 -15.05
C LEU A 9 -19.26 5.64 -15.22
N LEU A 10 -19.38 4.90 -14.11
CA LEU A 10 -19.27 3.44 -14.11
C LEU A 10 -20.62 2.73 -14.22
N ALA A 11 -21.70 3.29 -13.69
CA ALA A 11 -23.06 2.72 -13.79
C ALA A 11 -24.09 3.76 -14.27
N PRO A 12 -23.90 4.36 -15.46
CA PRO A 12 -24.84 5.30 -16.05
C PRO A 12 -26.16 4.63 -16.43
N ARG A 13 -27.25 5.39 -16.37
CA ARG A 13 -28.56 5.03 -16.93
C ARG A 13 -28.81 5.65 -18.30
N SER A 14 -27.97 6.56 -18.75
CA SER A 14 -28.04 7.15 -20.07
C SER A 14 -26.66 7.56 -20.57
N VAL A 15 -26.40 7.29 -21.85
CA VAL A 15 -25.10 7.51 -22.49
C VAL A 15 -25.29 8.31 -23.78
N ALA A 16 -24.51 9.37 -23.97
CA ALA A 16 -24.42 10.10 -25.24
C ALA A 16 -23.08 9.82 -25.92
N LEU A 17 -23.10 9.39 -27.18
CA LEU A 17 -21.91 9.19 -27.99
C LEU A 17 -21.65 10.39 -28.89
N VAL A 18 -20.66 11.21 -28.54
CA VAL A 18 -20.21 12.36 -29.32
C VAL A 18 -19.19 11.93 -30.35
N GLY A 19 -19.55 12.08 -31.63
CA GLY A 19 -18.79 11.52 -32.76
C GLY A 19 -19.42 10.26 -33.36
N ALA A 20 -20.68 9.96 -33.01
CA ALA A 20 -21.44 8.85 -33.61
C ALA A 20 -21.50 8.97 -35.14
N THR A 21 -21.25 7.88 -35.85
CA THR A 21 -21.23 7.85 -37.32
C THR A 21 -21.46 6.43 -37.84
N GLU A 22 -22.00 6.29 -39.05
CA GLU A 22 -22.13 5.02 -39.75
C GLU A 22 -20.92 4.72 -40.66
N ARG A 23 -19.91 5.60 -40.71
CA ARG A 23 -18.72 5.40 -41.55
C ARG A 23 -17.99 4.10 -41.17
N GLN A 24 -17.77 3.22 -42.14
CA GLN A 24 -17.04 1.97 -41.93
C GLN A 24 -15.63 2.24 -41.38
N GLY A 25 -15.20 1.43 -40.42
CA GLY A 25 -13.89 1.55 -39.75
C GLY A 25 -13.73 2.75 -38.80
N ALA A 26 -14.72 3.63 -38.66
CA ALA A 26 -14.65 4.74 -37.72
C ALA A 26 -14.87 4.28 -36.28
N LEU A 27 -14.07 4.78 -35.33
CA LEU A 27 -14.21 4.44 -33.90
C LEU A 27 -15.62 4.73 -33.35
N GLY A 28 -16.24 5.84 -33.75
CA GLY A 28 -17.61 6.16 -33.34
C GLY A 28 -18.67 5.15 -33.79
N ARG A 29 -18.45 4.43 -34.91
CA ARG A 29 -19.30 3.31 -35.31
C ARG A 29 -19.10 2.11 -34.40
N ILE A 30 -17.83 1.77 -34.10
CA ILE A 30 -17.47 0.61 -33.28
C ILE A 30 -17.99 0.78 -31.86
N VAL A 31 -17.77 1.94 -31.25
CA VAL A 31 -18.24 2.25 -29.89
C VAL A 31 -19.77 2.17 -29.80
N TRP A 32 -20.49 2.69 -30.81
CA TRP A 32 -21.94 2.56 -30.88
C TRP A 32 -22.39 1.10 -30.90
N GLN A 33 -21.76 0.29 -31.75
CA GLN A 33 -22.07 -1.14 -31.87
C GLN A 33 -21.78 -1.89 -30.56
N ASN A 34 -20.68 -1.57 -29.90
CA ASN A 34 -20.32 -2.16 -28.61
C ASN A 34 -21.30 -1.77 -27.50
N LEU A 35 -21.72 -0.51 -27.42
CA LEU A 35 -22.74 -0.04 -26.47
C LEU A 35 -24.08 -0.75 -26.70
N ALA A 36 -24.50 -0.89 -27.96
CA ALA A 36 -25.73 -1.59 -28.31
C ALA A 36 -25.66 -3.09 -28.01
N ALA A 37 -24.55 -3.75 -28.35
CA ALA A 37 -24.34 -5.18 -28.12
C ALA A 37 -24.15 -5.54 -26.64
N GLY A 38 -23.63 -4.60 -25.83
CA GLY A 38 -23.50 -4.77 -24.38
C GLY A 38 -24.84 -4.85 -23.65
N GLY A 39 -25.93 -4.40 -24.27
CA GLY A 39 -27.26 -4.43 -23.66
C GLY A 39 -27.40 -3.41 -22.53
N LEU A 40 -26.86 -2.19 -22.73
CA LEU A 40 -26.99 -1.08 -21.78
C LEU A 40 -28.44 -1.00 -21.29
N ARG A 41 -28.65 -1.12 -19.98
CA ARG A 41 -30.01 -1.06 -19.38
C ARG A 41 -30.67 0.32 -19.50
N GLY A 42 -29.93 1.29 -20.02
CA GLY A 42 -30.24 2.70 -20.13
C GLY A 42 -30.48 3.19 -21.55
N GLU A 43 -30.66 4.51 -21.71
CA GLU A 43 -30.87 5.14 -23.02
C GLU A 43 -29.53 5.50 -23.70
N LEU A 44 -29.47 5.35 -25.02
CA LEU A 44 -28.30 5.67 -25.83
C LEU A 44 -28.64 6.78 -26.84
N TYR A 45 -27.84 7.85 -26.88
CA TYR A 45 -28.06 9.01 -27.74
C TYR A 45 -26.88 9.27 -28.67
N PRO A 46 -27.10 9.44 -29.99
CA PRO A 46 -26.04 9.84 -30.91
C PRO A 46 -25.92 11.37 -30.97
N VAL A 47 -24.68 11.86 -30.90
CA VAL A 47 -24.36 13.30 -31.06
C VAL A 47 -23.34 13.47 -32.17
N ASN A 48 -23.68 14.31 -33.16
CA ASN A 48 -22.81 14.62 -34.30
C ASN A 48 -23.16 15.99 -34.89
N LEU A 49 -22.13 16.77 -35.26
CA LEU A 49 -22.31 18.10 -35.84
C LEU A 49 -22.92 18.09 -37.25
N LYS A 50 -22.64 17.04 -38.05
CA LYS A 50 -22.92 17.01 -39.50
C LYS A 50 -24.17 16.21 -39.86
N HIS A 51 -24.41 15.09 -39.17
CA HIS A 51 -25.50 14.18 -39.51
C HIS A 51 -26.79 14.56 -38.79
N ARG A 52 -27.94 14.40 -39.46
CA ARG A 52 -29.27 14.56 -38.86
C ARG A 52 -29.81 13.26 -38.27
N GLN A 53 -29.35 12.12 -38.79
CA GLN A 53 -29.74 10.77 -38.37
C GLN A 53 -28.53 9.83 -38.46
N VAL A 54 -28.37 8.94 -37.49
CA VAL A 54 -27.31 7.91 -37.40
C VAL A 54 -27.93 6.65 -36.78
N PHE A 55 -27.72 5.47 -37.38
CA PHE A 55 -28.34 4.19 -36.99
C PHE A 55 -29.86 4.25 -36.85
N GLY A 56 -30.52 5.00 -37.74
CA GLY A 56 -31.96 5.24 -37.70
C GLY A 56 -32.43 6.17 -36.58
N GLN A 57 -31.55 6.68 -35.72
CA GLN A 57 -31.91 7.55 -34.60
C GLN A 57 -31.66 9.03 -34.91
N PRO A 58 -32.53 9.95 -34.43
CA PRO A 58 -32.29 11.40 -34.51
C PRO A 58 -31.00 11.78 -33.78
N VAL A 59 -30.23 12.68 -34.39
CA VAL A 59 -28.92 13.11 -33.87
C VAL A 59 -29.00 14.55 -33.38
N ALA A 60 -28.57 14.79 -32.15
CA ALA A 60 -28.36 16.15 -31.65
C ALA A 60 -27.01 16.69 -32.12
N ARG A 61 -26.94 18.00 -32.39
CA ARG A 61 -25.68 18.67 -32.78
C ARG A 61 -24.75 18.92 -31.59
N GLN A 62 -25.31 19.02 -30.39
CA GLN A 62 -24.61 19.31 -29.14
C GLN A 62 -25.35 18.61 -27.98
N LEU A 63 -24.64 18.32 -26.89
CA LEU A 63 -25.15 17.62 -25.71
C LEU A 63 -26.25 18.43 -25.01
N SER A 64 -26.11 19.74 -24.94
CA SER A 64 -27.13 20.62 -24.33
C SER A 64 -28.46 20.68 -25.08
N ALA A 65 -28.51 20.17 -26.32
CA ALA A 65 -29.73 20.08 -27.12
C ALA A 65 -30.44 18.72 -26.98
N LEU A 66 -29.93 17.80 -26.14
CA LEU A 66 -30.57 16.52 -25.90
C LEU A 66 -31.87 16.69 -25.10
N PRO A 67 -32.92 15.90 -25.41
CA PRO A 67 -34.25 16.06 -24.81
C PRO A 67 -34.32 15.58 -23.36
N ARG A 68 -33.33 14.80 -22.91
CA ARG A 68 -33.24 14.23 -21.56
C ARG A 68 -31.85 14.42 -21.00
N LYS A 69 -31.78 14.43 -19.67
CA LYS A 69 -30.52 14.48 -18.94
C LYS A 69 -29.73 13.20 -19.16
N VAL A 70 -28.46 13.36 -19.55
CA VAL A 70 -27.53 12.26 -19.78
C VAL A 70 -26.57 12.11 -18.60
N ASP A 71 -26.31 10.88 -18.19
CA ASP A 71 -25.36 10.60 -17.10
C ASP A 71 -23.90 10.64 -17.59
N LEU A 72 -23.65 10.04 -18.77
CA LEU A 72 -22.31 9.84 -19.34
C LEU A 72 -22.19 10.34 -20.79
N ALA A 73 -21.18 11.16 -21.06
CA ALA A 73 -20.75 11.48 -22.43
C ALA A 73 -19.53 10.64 -22.84
N VAL A 74 -19.62 9.88 -23.94
CA VAL A 74 -18.48 9.18 -24.55
C VAL A 74 -18.03 9.96 -25.77
N ILE A 75 -16.77 10.39 -25.79
CA ILE A 75 -16.25 11.37 -26.75
C ILE A 75 -15.21 10.72 -27.66
N VAL A 76 -15.49 10.74 -28.95
CA VAL A 76 -14.66 10.19 -30.04
C VAL A 76 -14.55 11.18 -31.20
N THR A 77 -14.17 12.42 -30.87
CA THR A 77 -13.95 13.53 -31.81
C THR A 77 -12.47 13.97 -31.82
N PRO A 78 -12.00 14.73 -32.83
CA PRO A 78 -10.61 15.21 -32.83
C PRO A 78 -10.23 15.98 -31.56
N ALA A 79 -9.01 15.80 -31.05
CA ALA A 79 -8.56 16.33 -29.76
C ALA A 79 -8.90 17.81 -29.54
N ALA A 80 -8.65 18.65 -30.55
CA ALA A 80 -8.89 20.10 -30.51
C ALA A 80 -10.36 20.49 -30.21
N SER A 81 -11.32 19.60 -30.48
CA SER A 81 -12.74 19.85 -30.20
C SER A 81 -13.16 19.48 -28.77
N VAL A 82 -12.38 18.64 -28.08
CA VAL A 82 -12.80 17.99 -26.83
C VAL A 82 -13.03 19.00 -25.69
N PRO A 83 -12.19 20.04 -25.45
CA PRO A 83 -12.47 21.01 -24.40
C PRO A 83 -13.84 21.70 -24.58
N GLY A 84 -14.21 22.05 -25.81
CA GLY A 84 -15.52 22.62 -26.13
C GLY A 84 -16.68 21.64 -25.91
N VAL A 85 -16.48 20.36 -26.20
CA VAL A 85 -17.48 19.31 -25.92
C VAL A 85 -17.68 19.13 -24.42
N ILE A 86 -16.62 19.19 -23.61
CA ILE A 86 -16.72 19.09 -22.14
C ILE A 86 -17.44 20.31 -21.55
N GLU A 87 -17.18 21.51 -22.07
CA GLU A 87 -17.91 22.72 -21.71
C GLU A 87 -19.42 22.59 -21.99
N ASP A 88 -19.79 22.04 -23.15
CA ASP A 88 -21.18 21.76 -23.52
C ASP A 88 -21.80 20.65 -22.66
N ALA A 89 -21.05 19.59 -22.32
CA ALA A 89 -21.48 18.54 -21.39
C ALA A 89 -21.81 19.13 -20.00
N GLY A 90 -20.94 20.01 -19.50
CA GLY A 90 -21.13 20.73 -18.25
C GLY A 90 -22.42 21.56 -18.23
N LYS A 91 -22.65 22.34 -19.28
CA LYS A 91 -23.89 23.13 -19.46
C LYS A 91 -25.15 22.26 -19.56
N ALA A 92 -25.03 21.07 -20.15
CA ALA A 92 -26.10 20.08 -20.19
C ALA A 92 -26.34 19.38 -18.84
N GLY A 93 -25.53 19.66 -17.81
CA GLY A 93 -25.62 19.06 -16.49
C GLY A 93 -25.10 17.63 -16.40
N ILE A 94 -24.34 17.18 -17.40
CA ILE A 94 -23.66 15.87 -17.44
C ILE A 94 -22.51 15.91 -16.42
N LYS A 95 -22.32 14.82 -15.68
CA LYS A 95 -21.35 14.77 -14.57
C LYS A 95 -20.12 13.91 -14.87
N ALA A 96 -20.15 13.09 -15.92
CA ALA A 96 -19.03 12.25 -16.30
C ALA A 96 -18.82 12.22 -17.81
N ALA A 97 -17.56 12.11 -18.23
CA ALA A 97 -17.17 11.92 -19.62
C ALA A 97 -16.05 10.89 -19.76
N VAL A 98 -16.09 10.11 -20.84
CA VAL A 98 -15.00 9.23 -21.30
C VAL A 98 -14.43 9.83 -22.58
N VAL A 99 -13.15 10.20 -22.56
CA VAL A 99 -12.46 10.75 -23.73
C VAL A 99 -11.57 9.67 -24.31
N LEU A 100 -11.98 9.15 -25.47
CA LEU A 100 -11.24 8.10 -26.19
C LEU A 100 -10.11 8.69 -27.05
N SER A 101 -10.28 9.93 -27.48
CA SER A 101 -9.39 10.62 -28.42
C SER A 101 -7.96 10.77 -27.88
N SER A 102 -6.99 10.48 -28.73
CA SER A 102 -5.57 10.82 -28.52
C SER A 102 -5.25 12.22 -29.08
N GLY A 103 -4.03 12.71 -28.83
CA GLY A 103 -3.52 14.03 -29.20
C GLY A 103 -3.29 14.97 -28.02
N PHE A 104 -3.14 14.44 -26.80
CA PHE A 104 -3.03 15.22 -25.56
C PHE A 104 -1.61 15.14 -24.97
N GLY A 105 -1.43 14.91 -23.66
CA GLY A 105 -0.11 14.96 -23.02
C GLY A 105 0.96 14.09 -23.68
N GLU A 106 0.56 12.98 -24.31
CA GLU A 106 1.40 12.07 -25.08
C GLU A 106 1.93 12.65 -26.39
N ALA A 107 1.30 13.71 -26.92
CA ALA A 107 1.68 14.38 -28.17
C ALA A 107 2.70 15.52 -27.97
N GLY A 108 3.27 15.67 -26.76
CA GLY A 108 4.25 16.70 -26.43
C GLY A 108 3.63 17.98 -25.88
N GLU A 109 4.36 19.10 -25.96
CA GLU A 109 4.02 20.34 -25.25
C GLU A 109 2.66 20.94 -25.65
N GLY A 110 2.36 21.03 -26.95
CA GLY A 110 1.07 21.51 -27.44
C GLY A 110 -0.11 20.65 -26.96
N GLY A 111 0.09 19.33 -26.91
CA GLY A 111 -0.91 18.41 -26.39
C GLY A 111 -1.09 18.50 -24.86
N ARG A 112 -0.03 18.81 -24.10
CA ARG A 112 -0.15 19.11 -22.65
C ARG A 112 -0.96 20.38 -22.38
N SER A 113 -0.78 21.42 -23.20
CA SER A 113 -1.60 22.64 -23.11
C SER A 113 -3.08 22.31 -23.34
N LEU A 114 -3.38 21.54 -24.39
CA LEU A 114 -4.74 21.11 -24.70
C LEU A 114 -5.34 20.23 -23.58
N GLN A 115 -4.54 19.38 -22.96
CA GLN A 115 -4.95 18.60 -21.79
C GLN A 115 -5.26 19.49 -20.58
N ALA A 116 -4.49 20.55 -20.36
CA ALA A 116 -4.77 21.50 -19.29
C ALA A 116 -6.09 22.24 -19.53
N GLU A 117 -6.37 22.64 -20.77
CA GLU A 117 -7.67 23.24 -21.16
C GLU A 117 -8.84 22.28 -20.92
N LEU A 118 -8.68 21.01 -21.31
CA LEU A 118 -9.64 19.94 -21.05
C LEU A 118 -9.96 19.83 -19.55
N VAL A 119 -8.93 19.73 -18.70
CA VAL A 119 -9.10 19.61 -17.24
C VAL A 119 -9.71 20.89 -16.65
N ALA A 120 -9.36 22.07 -17.14
CA ALA A 120 -9.93 23.34 -16.69
C ALA A 120 -11.42 23.48 -17.05
N ALA A 121 -11.83 23.03 -18.24
CA ALA A 121 -13.24 22.96 -18.62
C ALA A 121 -14.01 21.98 -17.73
N ALA A 122 -13.45 20.79 -17.50
CA ALA A 122 -14.04 19.77 -16.64
C ALA A 122 -14.27 20.28 -15.20
N LYS A 123 -13.25 20.90 -14.59
CA LYS A 123 -13.33 21.47 -13.24
C LYS A 123 -14.37 22.56 -13.10
N ARG A 124 -14.50 23.48 -14.07
CA ARG A 124 -15.48 24.59 -14.04
C ARG A 124 -16.92 24.13 -13.88
N HIS A 125 -17.27 22.98 -14.46
CA HIS A 125 -18.65 22.47 -14.47
C HIS A 125 -18.85 21.23 -13.56
N GLY A 126 -17.79 20.80 -12.86
CA GLY A 126 -17.81 19.58 -12.06
C GLY A 126 -18.06 18.32 -12.88
N VAL A 127 -17.49 18.25 -14.09
CA VAL A 127 -17.50 17.06 -14.95
C VAL A 127 -16.26 16.23 -14.61
N ARG A 128 -16.42 14.95 -14.30
CA ARG A 128 -15.30 14.01 -14.11
C ARG A 128 -14.91 13.37 -15.45
N VAL A 129 -13.61 13.29 -15.74
CA VAL A 129 -13.10 12.81 -17.04
C VAL A 129 -12.24 11.57 -16.87
N LEU A 130 -12.62 10.48 -17.55
CA LEU A 130 -11.78 9.30 -17.79
C LEU A 130 -11.05 9.46 -19.13
N GLY A 131 -9.74 9.22 -19.14
CA GLY A 131 -8.87 9.51 -20.29
C GLY A 131 -8.09 10.82 -20.11
N PRO A 132 -7.69 11.50 -21.19
CA PRO A 132 -7.92 11.18 -22.61
C PRO A 132 -7.07 9.99 -23.08
N ASN A 133 -7.03 9.72 -24.39
CA ASN A 133 -6.27 8.63 -25.01
C ASN A 133 -6.54 7.27 -24.32
N SER A 134 -7.82 6.93 -24.20
CA SER A 134 -8.28 5.74 -23.49
C SER A 134 -8.99 4.77 -24.43
N LEU A 135 -8.90 3.47 -24.13
CA LEU A 135 -9.77 2.45 -24.74
C LEU A 135 -11.25 2.67 -24.36
N GLY A 136 -11.51 3.31 -23.22
CA GLY A 136 -12.81 3.49 -22.62
C GLY A 136 -13.04 2.59 -21.40
N LEU A 137 -14.29 2.27 -21.11
CA LEU A 137 -14.62 1.37 -20.00
C LEU A 137 -15.74 0.39 -20.33
N MET A 138 -15.69 -0.77 -19.69
CA MET A 138 -16.74 -1.78 -19.69
C MET A 138 -17.24 -2.01 -18.26
N ARG A 139 -18.53 -2.26 -18.12
CA ARG A 139 -19.15 -2.75 -16.90
C ARG A 139 -20.28 -3.73 -17.21
N THR A 140 -20.08 -4.98 -16.81
CA THR A 140 -20.90 -6.12 -17.28
C THR A 140 -22.29 -6.16 -16.66
N ASP A 141 -22.43 -5.83 -15.36
CA ASP A 141 -23.71 -5.86 -14.62
C ASP A 141 -24.77 -4.88 -15.17
N VAL A 142 -24.37 -3.75 -15.75
CA VAL A 142 -25.24 -2.72 -16.34
C VAL A 142 -25.27 -2.75 -17.87
N GLY A 143 -24.53 -3.67 -18.49
CA GLY A 143 -24.43 -3.80 -19.95
C GLY A 143 -23.67 -2.67 -20.64
N LEU A 144 -22.81 -1.95 -19.91
CA LEU A 144 -22.03 -0.84 -20.45
C LEU A 144 -20.77 -1.36 -21.15
N ASN A 145 -20.65 -1.12 -22.45
CA ASN A 145 -19.40 -1.32 -23.19
C ASN A 145 -19.07 -0.06 -24.01
N ALA A 146 -18.55 0.96 -23.32
CA ALA A 146 -18.14 2.23 -23.89
C ALA A 146 -16.70 2.17 -24.42
N THR A 147 -16.37 1.13 -25.18
CA THR A 147 -15.02 0.92 -25.72
C THR A 147 -15.04 0.67 -27.22
N PHE A 148 -13.86 0.71 -27.84
CA PHE A 148 -13.63 0.19 -29.20
C PHE A 148 -12.88 -1.16 -29.19
N ALA A 149 -12.95 -1.92 -28.09
CA ALA A 149 -12.36 -3.25 -28.02
C ALA A 149 -13.14 -4.23 -28.92
N ARG A 150 -12.41 -5.19 -29.51
CA ARG A 150 -13.01 -6.27 -30.31
C ARG A 150 -13.69 -7.33 -29.44
N THR A 151 -13.07 -7.69 -28.33
CA THR A 151 -13.52 -8.77 -27.45
C THR A 151 -14.22 -8.15 -26.24
N PRO A 152 -15.50 -8.48 -25.97
CA PRO A 152 -16.20 -7.99 -24.78
C PRO A 152 -15.70 -8.70 -23.52
N ALA A 153 -15.83 -8.04 -22.38
CA ALA A 153 -15.64 -8.68 -21.08
C ALA A 153 -16.74 -9.74 -20.83
N ARG A 154 -16.33 -10.93 -20.39
CA ARG A 154 -17.28 -11.92 -19.82
C ARG A 154 -17.70 -11.44 -18.43
N GLU A 155 -18.91 -11.76 -18.00
CA GLU A 155 -19.35 -11.49 -16.62
C GLU A 155 -18.51 -12.31 -15.62
N GLY A 156 -18.10 -11.68 -14.52
CA GLY A 156 -17.34 -12.31 -13.44
C GLY A 156 -16.98 -11.30 -12.35
N GLY A 157 -16.14 -11.72 -11.39
CA GLY A 157 -15.85 -10.95 -10.18
C GLY A 157 -14.60 -10.06 -10.21
N LEU A 158 -13.90 -9.91 -11.35
CA LEU A 158 -12.64 -9.16 -11.42
C LEU A 158 -12.84 -7.71 -11.89
N GLY A 159 -12.24 -6.74 -11.19
CA GLY A 159 -12.10 -5.37 -11.68
C GLY A 159 -10.73 -5.15 -12.28
N LEU A 160 -10.61 -4.78 -13.56
CA LEU A 160 -9.35 -4.42 -14.20
C LEU A 160 -9.24 -2.89 -14.34
N VAL A 161 -8.15 -2.32 -13.84
CA VAL A 161 -7.80 -0.90 -14.01
C VAL A 161 -6.42 -0.79 -14.66
N SER A 162 -6.34 -0.15 -15.81
CA SER A 162 -5.10 -0.11 -16.62
C SER A 162 -4.87 1.26 -17.23
N GLN A 163 -3.63 1.74 -17.18
CA GLN A 163 -3.20 2.91 -17.96
C GLN A 163 -3.02 2.60 -19.46
N SER A 164 -2.91 1.32 -19.84
CA SER A 164 -2.72 0.92 -21.25
C SER A 164 -3.97 0.26 -21.83
N GLY A 165 -4.54 0.90 -22.86
CA GLY A 165 -5.64 0.34 -23.64
C GLY A 165 -5.25 -0.93 -24.41
N ALA A 166 -4.03 -0.98 -24.96
CA ALA A 166 -3.53 -2.17 -25.65
C ALA A 166 -3.46 -3.38 -24.70
N VAL A 167 -2.99 -3.16 -23.47
CA VAL A 167 -2.96 -4.19 -22.44
C VAL A 167 -4.37 -4.65 -22.05
N CYS A 168 -5.33 -3.74 -21.92
CA CYS A 168 -6.74 -4.12 -21.72
C CYS A 168 -7.22 -5.07 -22.82
N THR A 169 -6.99 -4.73 -24.09
CA THR A 169 -7.45 -5.59 -25.21
C THR A 169 -6.79 -6.96 -25.22
N ALA A 170 -5.48 -7.04 -24.90
CA ALA A 170 -4.76 -8.31 -24.82
C ALA A 170 -5.27 -9.17 -23.65
N ILE A 171 -5.50 -8.57 -22.48
CA ILE A 171 -6.07 -9.25 -21.31
C ILE A 171 -7.48 -9.76 -21.62
N LEU A 172 -8.32 -8.95 -22.27
CA LEU A 172 -9.68 -9.34 -22.65
C LEU A 172 -9.69 -10.55 -23.60
N ASP A 173 -8.85 -10.55 -24.64
CA ASP A 173 -8.79 -11.65 -25.60
C ASP A 173 -8.33 -12.96 -24.95
N TRP A 174 -7.29 -12.88 -24.11
CA TRP A 174 -6.82 -14.02 -23.33
C TRP A 174 -7.88 -14.52 -22.34
N ALA A 175 -8.48 -13.62 -21.56
CA ALA A 175 -9.45 -13.96 -20.51
C ALA A 175 -10.71 -14.60 -21.10
N HIS A 176 -11.13 -14.17 -22.29
CA HIS A 176 -12.25 -14.77 -22.99
C HIS A 176 -12.03 -16.26 -23.27
N ARG A 177 -10.82 -16.66 -23.69
CA ARG A 177 -10.45 -18.06 -23.93
C ARG A 177 -10.27 -18.86 -22.63
N ALA A 178 -9.76 -18.21 -21.59
CA ALA A 178 -9.55 -18.80 -20.27
C ALA A 178 -10.83 -18.83 -19.39
N LEU A 179 -11.98 -18.40 -19.94
CA LEU A 179 -13.26 -18.29 -19.21
C LEU A 179 -13.19 -17.39 -17.96
N VAL A 180 -12.29 -16.42 -17.94
CA VAL A 180 -12.13 -15.45 -16.87
C VAL A 180 -13.05 -14.25 -17.13
N GLY A 181 -13.85 -13.88 -16.13
CA GLY A 181 -14.82 -12.79 -16.22
C GLY A 181 -14.47 -11.58 -15.37
N PHE A 182 -15.02 -10.43 -15.74
CA PHE A 182 -14.83 -9.14 -15.11
C PHE A 182 -16.16 -8.50 -14.72
N THR A 183 -16.15 -7.75 -13.62
CA THR A 183 -17.20 -6.77 -13.32
C THR A 183 -17.01 -5.50 -14.13
N SER A 184 -15.77 -5.01 -14.15
CA SER A 184 -15.38 -3.75 -14.75
C SER A 184 -14.02 -3.87 -15.43
N VAL A 185 -13.89 -3.23 -16.59
CA VAL A 185 -12.60 -3.00 -17.26
C VAL A 185 -12.48 -1.51 -17.52
N VAL A 186 -11.55 -0.85 -16.85
CA VAL A 186 -11.39 0.61 -16.87
C VAL A 186 -10.02 0.95 -17.45
N SER A 187 -10.01 1.51 -18.67
CA SER A 187 -8.81 2.09 -19.25
C SER A 187 -8.68 3.55 -18.80
N LEU A 188 -7.66 3.85 -18.01
CA LEU A 188 -7.36 5.21 -17.56
C LEU A 188 -6.78 6.08 -18.68
N GLY A 189 -6.05 5.47 -19.62
CA GLY A 189 -5.33 6.20 -20.67
C GLY A 189 -4.33 7.19 -20.05
N GLY A 190 -4.37 8.44 -20.52
CA GLY A 190 -3.55 9.53 -19.97
C GLY A 190 -3.91 9.94 -18.53
N ALA A 191 -5.03 9.44 -17.99
CA ALA A 191 -5.48 9.69 -16.61
C ALA A 191 -5.40 11.17 -16.21
N ALA A 192 -5.95 12.09 -17.00
CA ALA A 192 -5.76 13.53 -16.76
C ALA A 192 -6.54 14.05 -15.53
N ASP A 193 -7.70 13.46 -15.24
CA ASP A 193 -8.52 13.74 -14.06
C ASP A 193 -8.68 12.47 -13.22
N VAL A 194 -9.60 11.58 -13.61
CA VAL A 194 -9.85 10.30 -12.90
C VAL A 194 -8.64 9.37 -13.02
N ASP A 195 -8.14 8.88 -11.89
CA ASP A 195 -6.97 8.00 -11.80
C ASP A 195 -7.28 6.73 -10.99
N PHE A 196 -6.25 5.94 -10.66
CA PHE A 196 -6.36 4.75 -9.83
C PHE A 196 -7.10 4.99 -8.51
N GLY A 197 -6.82 6.12 -7.84
CA GLY A 197 -7.40 6.41 -6.53
C GLY A 197 -8.92 6.40 -6.56
N GLU A 198 -9.53 7.14 -7.48
CA GLU A 198 -10.98 7.20 -7.61
C GLU A 198 -11.60 5.87 -8.04
N VAL A 199 -10.99 5.19 -9.01
CA VAL A 199 -11.54 3.92 -9.50
C VAL A 199 -11.46 2.85 -8.43
N LEU A 200 -10.37 2.81 -7.65
CA LEU A 200 -10.23 1.92 -6.50
C LEU A 200 -11.31 2.21 -5.45
N ASP A 201 -11.54 3.48 -5.10
CA ASP A 201 -12.60 3.87 -4.14
C ASP A 201 -13.98 3.35 -4.60
N PHE A 202 -14.30 3.46 -5.89
CA PHE A 202 -15.53 2.91 -6.44
C PHE A 202 -15.56 1.38 -6.28
N LEU A 203 -14.49 0.70 -6.70
CA LEU A 203 -14.40 -0.75 -6.69
C LEU A 203 -14.40 -1.33 -5.28
N VAL A 204 -13.91 -0.62 -4.26
CA VAL A 204 -14.02 -1.01 -2.84
C VAL A 204 -15.49 -1.18 -2.46
N ALA A 205 -16.31 -0.19 -2.82
CA ALA A 205 -17.70 -0.09 -2.41
C ALA A 205 -18.64 -0.98 -3.23
N ASP A 206 -18.18 -1.52 -4.36
CA ASP A 206 -18.95 -2.37 -5.26
C ASP A 206 -18.96 -3.85 -4.82
N PRO A 207 -20.09 -4.41 -4.35
CA PRO A 207 -20.13 -5.79 -3.89
C PRO A 207 -19.91 -6.83 -5.00
N ALA A 208 -20.13 -6.48 -6.26
CA ALA A 208 -19.91 -7.42 -7.38
C ALA A 208 -18.41 -7.70 -7.62
N THR A 209 -17.55 -6.73 -7.30
CA THR A 209 -16.11 -6.85 -7.50
C THR A 209 -15.47 -7.59 -6.32
N HIS A 210 -14.87 -8.76 -6.59
CA HIS A 210 -14.24 -9.61 -5.57
C HIS A 210 -12.72 -9.42 -5.51
N ALA A 211 -12.06 -9.13 -6.64
CA ALA A 211 -10.62 -8.85 -6.69
C ALA A 211 -10.30 -7.81 -7.77
N ILE A 212 -9.18 -7.10 -7.60
CA ILE A 212 -8.80 -5.97 -8.44
C ILE A 212 -7.43 -6.23 -9.09
N LEU A 213 -7.35 -6.05 -10.40
CA LEU A 213 -6.14 -6.12 -11.21
C LEU A 213 -5.73 -4.72 -11.63
N LEU A 214 -4.46 -4.36 -11.38
CA LEU A 214 -3.89 -3.07 -11.74
C LEU A 214 -2.77 -3.26 -12.76
N TYR A 215 -2.80 -2.50 -13.84
CA TYR A 215 -1.65 -2.32 -14.73
C TYR A 215 -1.17 -0.87 -14.63
N ILE A 216 0.04 -0.70 -14.11
CA ILE A 216 0.57 0.61 -13.69
C ILE A 216 1.84 0.93 -14.49
N GLU A 217 1.84 2.09 -15.12
CA GLU A 217 3.01 2.68 -15.77
C GLU A 217 3.67 3.71 -14.85
N GLY A 218 2.87 4.61 -14.25
CA GLY A 218 3.31 5.62 -13.29
C GLY A 218 2.16 6.12 -12.42
N ILE A 219 2.49 6.89 -11.37
CA ILE A 219 1.51 7.47 -10.44
C ILE A 219 1.74 8.98 -10.39
N ARG A 220 0.66 9.76 -10.43
CA ARG A 220 0.71 11.23 -10.32
C ARG A 220 0.59 11.71 -8.88
N ASP A 221 -0.31 11.10 -8.11
CA ASP A 221 -0.58 11.45 -6.72
C ASP A 221 -0.39 10.20 -5.85
N ALA A 222 0.79 10.09 -5.23
CA ALA A 222 1.15 8.94 -4.43
C ALA A 222 0.31 8.82 -3.16
N ARG A 223 -0.05 9.94 -2.52
CA ARG A 223 -0.86 9.94 -1.29
C ARG A 223 -2.25 9.42 -1.57
N ARG A 224 -2.91 9.96 -2.60
CA ARG A 224 -4.24 9.50 -2.99
C ARG A 224 -4.24 8.04 -3.45
N PHE A 225 -3.22 7.64 -4.21
CA PHE A 225 -3.04 6.25 -4.63
C PHE A 225 -2.85 5.31 -3.44
N MET A 226 -1.93 5.62 -2.52
CA MET A 226 -1.65 4.78 -1.36
C MET A 226 -2.85 4.69 -0.41
N SER A 227 -3.55 5.78 -0.20
CA SER A 227 -4.79 5.84 0.56
C SER A 227 -5.84 4.88 -0.01
N ALA A 228 -6.21 5.04 -1.29
CA ALA A 228 -7.22 4.19 -1.93
C ALA A 228 -6.77 2.72 -2.04
N LEU A 229 -5.49 2.48 -2.34
CA LEU A 229 -4.91 1.14 -2.44
C LEU A 229 -5.01 0.38 -1.11
N ARG A 230 -4.69 1.03 0.00
CA ARG A 230 -4.75 0.44 1.34
C ARG A 230 -6.19 0.11 1.73
N VAL A 231 -7.15 0.99 1.44
CA VAL A 231 -8.57 0.72 1.67
C VAL A 231 -9.03 -0.47 0.83
N ALA A 232 -8.69 -0.50 -0.46
CA ALA A 232 -9.05 -1.61 -1.36
C ALA A 232 -8.45 -2.95 -0.89
N ALA A 233 -7.15 -2.97 -0.58
CA ALA A 233 -6.43 -4.17 -0.19
C ALA A 233 -6.90 -4.76 1.15
N ARG A 234 -7.52 -3.97 2.04
CA ARG A 234 -8.11 -4.46 3.31
C ARG A 234 -9.36 -5.30 3.10
N VAL A 235 -10.11 -5.01 2.03
CA VAL A 235 -11.41 -5.66 1.78
C VAL A 235 -11.36 -6.66 0.63
N LYS A 236 -10.45 -6.46 -0.32
CA LYS A 236 -10.38 -7.22 -1.58
C LYS A 236 -8.92 -7.48 -1.96
N PRO A 237 -8.57 -8.66 -2.50
CA PRO A 237 -7.26 -8.87 -3.08
C PRO A 237 -7.00 -7.88 -4.21
N VAL A 238 -5.86 -7.17 -4.13
CA VAL A 238 -5.37 -6.29 -5.18
C VAL A 238 -4.06 -6.86 -5.73
N ILE A 239 -3.97 -6.96 -7.05
CA ILE A 239 -2.81 -7.49 -7.76
C ILE A 239 -2.33 -6.45 -8.76
N ALA A 240 -1.05 -6.10 -8.72
CA ALA A 240 -0.49 -5.04 -9.54
C ALA A 240 0.65 -5.54 -10.44
N LEU A 241 0.54 -5.24 -11.73
CA LEU A 241 1.59 -5.36 -12.73
C LEU A 241 2.19 -3.97 -13.00
N LYS A 242 3.36 -3.69 -12.41
CA LYS A 242 4.11 -2.45 -12.62
C LYS A 242 5.15 -2.62 -13.73
N VAL A 243 5.10 -1.78 -14.75
CA VAL A 243 6.08 -1.75 -15.85
C VAL A 243 7.07 -0.58 -15.71
N GLY A 244 8.03 -0.43 -16.62
CA GLY A 244 9.04 0.64 -16.54
C GLY A 244 10.04 0.48 -15.39
N ARG A 245 10.44 -0.78 -15.11
CA ARG A 245 11.23 -1.19 -13.94
C ARG A 245 12.72 -0.84 -14.02
N TYR A 246 13.23 -0.66 -15.23
CA TYR A 246 14.63 -0.35 -15.51
C TYR A 246 14.72 0.98 -16.24
N ALA A 247 15.86 1.67 -16.14
CA ALA A 247 16.05 3.01 -16.70
C ALA A 247 15.60 3.15 -18.17
N SER A 248 15.85 2.13 -19.01
CA SER A 248 15.39 2.11 -20.40
C SER A 248 13.85 2.09 -20.53
N GLY A 249 13.17 1.28 -19.73
CA GLY A 249 11.71 1.21 -19.69
C GLY A 249 11.07 2.43 -19.00
N SER A 250 11.69 2.97 -17.95
CA SER A 250 11.22 4.17 -17.25
C SER A 250 11.22 5.38 -18.18
N ARG A 251 12.28 5.54 -19.01
CA ARG A 251 12.33 6.59 -20.05
C ARG A 251 11.20 6.43 -21.07
N ALA A 252 10.95 5.21 -21.56
CA ALA A 252 9.86 4.95 -22.49
C ALA A 252 8.49 5.30 -21.91
N VAL A 253 8.23 4.92 -20.66
CA VAL A 253 6.97 5.24 -19.94
C VAL A 253 6.80 6.74 -19.73
N SER A 254 7.84 7.43 -19.25
CA SER A 254 7.77 8.87 -18.98
C SER A 254 7.51 9.68 -20.25
N SER A 255 8.11 9.27 -21.38
CA SER A 255 7.87 9.86 -22.70
C SER A 255 6.43 9.64 -23.20
N HIS A 256 5.85 8.48 -22.87
CA HIS A 256 4.54 8.03 -23.37
C HIS A 256 3.36 8.57 -22.56
N THR A 257 3.49 8.71 -21.23
CA THR A 257 2.38 9.07 -20.32
C THR A 257 2.52 10.45 -19.69
N GLY A 258 3.74 11.01 -19.66
CA GLY A 258 4.03 12.24 -18.91
C GLY A 258 3.94 12.09 -17.38
N ALA A 259 3.68 10.89 -16.85
CA ALA A 259 3.66 10.62 -15.42
C ALA A 259 5.08 10.47 -14.84
N LEU A 260 5.24 10.80 -13.56
CA LEU A 260 6.48 10.56 -12.83
C LEU A 260 6.68 9.06 -12.62
N VAL A 261 7.93 8.62 -12.81
CA VAL A 261 8.34 7.22 -12.59
C VAL A 261 9.40 7.22 -11.49
N GLY A 262 8.98 6.84 -10.30
CA GLY A 262 9.89 6.62 -9.16
C GLY A 262 10.71 5.34 -9.32
N SER A 263 11.59 5.09 -8.35
CA SER A 263 12.42 3.88 -8.32
C SER A 263 11.56 2.61 -8.23
N ASP A 264 11.91 1.58 -9.00
CA ASP A 264 11.16 0.31 -9.00
C ASP A 264 11.17 -0.37 -7.64
N ALA A 265 12.26 -0.24 -6.89
CA ALA A 265 12.40 -0.78 -5.54
C ALA A 265 11.53 -0.02 -4.53
N VAL A 266 11.34 1.29 -4.72
CA VAL A 266 10.42 2.10 -3.92
C VAL A 266 8.97 1.72 -4.24
N PHE A 267 8.65 1.54 -5.52
CA PHE A 267 7.32 1.08 -5.95
C PHE A 267 6.98 -0.30 -5.36
N ASP A 268 7.96 -1.20 -5.31
CA ASP A 268 7.84 -2.52 -4.67
C ASP A 268 7.52 -2.41 -3.18
N ALA A 269 8.25 -1.53 -2.46
CA ALA A 269 8.00 -1.25 -1.05
C ALA A 269 6.62 -0.62 -0.84
N ALA A 270 6.17 0.27 -1.73
CA ALA A 270 4.85 0.90 -1.68
C ALA A 270 3.72 -0.12 -1.84
N LEU A 271 3.80 -1.00 -2.85
CA LEU A 271 2.80 -2.04 -3.05
C LEU A 271 2.72 -3.01 -1.88
N ARG A 272 3.87 -3.44 -1.31
CA ARG A 272 3.90 -4.27 -0.10
C ARG A 272 3.23 -3.58 1.08
N ARG A 273 3.62 -2.33 1.35
CA ARG A 273 3.06 -1.50 2.43
C ARG A 273 1.57 -1.20 2.23
N GLY A 274 1.11 -1.23 0.97
CA GLY A 274 -0.28 -1.10 0.57
C GLY A 274 -1.13 -2.37 0.71
N GLY A 275 -0.53 -3.54 0.97
CA GLY A 275 -1.25 -4.82 1.02
C GLY A 275 -1.41 -5.51 -0.32
N THR A 276 -0.77 -5.01 -1.38
CA THR A 276 -0.98 -5.40 -2.77
C THR A 276 0.04 -6.44 -3.21
N VAL A 277 -0.39 -7.46 -3.95
CA VAL A 277 0.51 -8.44 -4.55
C VAL A 277 1.07 -7.90 -5.84
N ARG A 278 2.41 -7.87 -5.97
CA ARG A 278 3.07 -7.48 -7.21
C ARG A 278 3.35 -8.69 -8.08
N VAL A 279 3.04 -8.56 -9.37
CA VAL A 279 3.37 -9.52 -10.43
C VAL A 279 4.23 -8.85 -11.51
N LYS A 280 4.89 -9.66 -12.34
CA LYS A 280 5.86 -9.21 -13.36
C LYS A 280 5.42 -9.52 -14.80
N THR A 281 4.44 -10.40 -14.99
CA THR A 281 3.94 -10.82 -16.31
C THR A 281 2.41 -10.97 -16.30
N TYR A 282 1.80 -11.06 -17.48
CA TYR A 282 0.37 -11.35 -17.61
C TYR A 282 0.01 -12.73 -17.05
N THR A 283 0.84 -13.74 -17.30
CA THR A 283 0.61 -15.10 -16.78
C THR A 283 0.60 -15.11 -15.25
N GLN A 284 1.52 -14.38 -14.62
CA GLN A 284 1.54 -14.21 -13.17
C GLN A 284 0.33 -13.44 -12.65
N LEU A 285 -0.14 -12.40 -13.37
CA LEU A 285 -1.35 -11.65 -13.00
C LEU A 285 -2.55 -12.57 -12.84
N PHE A 286 -2.76 -13.49 -13.78
CA PHE A 286 -3.88 -14.43 -13.71
C PHE A 286 -3.66 -15.56 -12.71
N ALA A 287 -2.43 -16.06 -12.58
CA ALA A 287 -2.09 -17.04 -11.55
C ALA A 287 -2.38 -16.50 -10.14
N ALA A 288 -1.96 -15.25 -9.88
CA ALA A 288 -2.28 -14.52 -8.66
C ALA A 288 -3.78 -14.28 -8.50
N ALA A 289 -4.49 -13.90 -9.57
CA ALA A 289 -5.94 -13.68 -9.51
C ALA A 289 -6.68 -14.95 -9.11
N ARG A 290 -6.30 -16.11 -9.67
CA ARG A 290 -6.98 -17.37 -9.40
C ARG A 290 -6.67 -17.95 -8.02
N ILE A 291 -5.42 -17.86 -7.57
CA ILE A 291 -5.09 -18.34 -6.21
C ILE A 291 -5.69 -17.42 -5.13
N LEU A 292 -5.78 -16.11 -5.39
CA LEU A 292 -6.35 -15.16 -4.44
C LEU A 292 -7.89 -15.14 -4.44
N SER A 293 -8.54 -15.48 -5.56
CA SER A 293 -10.00 -15.67 -5.59
C SER A 293 -10.43 -16.96 -4.86
N SER A 294 -9.58 -17.98 -4.89
CA SER A 294 -9.77 -19.23 -4.14
C SER A 294 -9.21 -19.16 -2.71
N ALA A 295 -8.61 -18.04 -2.31
CA ALA A 295 -7.84 -17.91 -1.06
C ALA A 295 -8.72 -18.17 0.17
N GLN A 296 -8.69 -19.43 0.58
CA GLN A 296 -8.94 -19.83 1.95
C GLN A 296 -7.78 -19.25 2.78
N ALA A 297 -8.09 -18.74 3.98
CA ALA A 297 -7.09 -18.11 4.84
C ALA A 297 -5.99 -19.13 5.20
N ALA A 298 -4.87 -19.09 4.47
CA ALA A 298 -3.72 -19.93 4.74
C ALA A 298 -3.18 -19.59 6.14
N ALA A 299 -3.16 -20.58 7.03
CA ALA A 299 -2.64 -20.37 8.38
C ALA A 299 -1.11 -20.17 8.40
N GLY A 300 -0.42 -20.59 7.34
CA GLY A 300 1.05 -20.60 7.23
C GLY A 300 1.53 -20.62 5.79
N GLU A 301 2.82 -20.91 5.60
CA GLU A 301 3.53 -20.83 4.31
C GLU A 301 4.22 -22.16 3.94
N ARG A 302 4.14 -23.19 4.78
CA ARG A 302 4.80 -24.49 4.57
C ARG A 302 4.01 -25.34 3.58
N LEU A 303 4.58 -25.54 2.39
CA LEU A 303 3.96 -26.28 1.29
C LEU A 303 4.33 -27.77 1.34
N ALA A 304 3.32 -28.65 1.34
CA ALA A 304 3.49 -30.06 1.01
C ALA A 304 3.24 -30.28 -0.50
N ILE A 305 4.07 -31.10 -1.13
CA ILE A 305 3.93 -31.46 -2.55
C ILE A 305 3.59 -32.95 -2.63
N LEU A 306 2.49 -33.27 -3.31
CA LEU A 306 2.04 -34.63 -3.60
C LEU A 306 2.08 -34.84 -5.12
N THR A 307 2.71 -35.90 -5.60
CA THR A 307 2.89 -36.17 -7.03
C THR A 307 2.88 -37.67 -7.32
N ASN A 308 2.48 -38.12 -8.51
CA ASN A 308 2.72 -39.49 -8.99
C ASN A 308 3.96 -39.62 -9.90
N GLY A 309 4.78 -38.56 -9.97
CA GLY A 309 6.03 -38.57 -10.72
C GLY A 309 7.12 -37.78 -9.99
N GLY A 310 8.25 -38.45 -9.71
CA GLY A 310 9.39 -37.84 -9.02
C GLY A 310 10.00 -36.64 -9.75
N GLY A 311 10.10 -36.69 -11.09
CA GLY A 311 10.65 -35.57 -11.90
C GLY A 311 9.92 -34.24 -11.67
N PRO A 312 8.59 -34.18 -11.91
CA PRO A 312 7.78 -33.01 -11.57
C PRO A 312 7.82 -32.61 -10.09
N GLY A 313 7.94 -33.58 -9.18
CA GLY A 313 8.14 -33.31 -7.75
C GLY A 313 9.40 -32.49 -7.47
N VAL A 314 10.53 -32.88 -8.07
CA VAL A 314 11.80 -32.14 -7.95
C VAL A 314 11.68 -30.74 -8.56
N MET A 315 11.04 -30.60 -9.73
CA MET A 315 10.81 -29.28 -10.36
C MET A 315 9.98 -28.36 -9.46
N ALA A 316 8.96 -28.87 -8.77
CA ALA A 316 8.20 -28.11 -7.79
C ALA A 316 9.07 -27.69 -6.58
N ALA A 317 9.93 -28.57 -6.08
CA ALA A 317 10.82 -28.28 -4.95
C ALA A 317 11.89 -27.23 -5.28
N ASP A 318 12.48 -27.29 -6.47
CA ASP A 318 13.42 -26.29 -6.98
C ASP A 318 12.72 -24.93 -7.12
N SER A 319 11.54 -24.91 -7.75
CA SER A 319 10.72 -23.70 -7.87
C SER A 319 10.32 -23.12 -6.51
N ALA A 320 10.06 -23.97 -5.50
CA ALA A 320 9.75 -23.50 -4.15
C ALA A 320 10.94 -22.77 -3.54
N SER A 321 12.15 -23.29 -3.74
CA SER A 321 13.39 -22.66 -3.28
C SER A 321 13.64 -21.32 -3.97
N GLU A 322 13.47 -21.24 -5.29
CA GLU A 322 13.62 -20.01 -6.07
C GLU A 322 12.62 -18.91 -5.67
N ASN A 323 11.40 -19.31 -5.33
CA ASN A 323 10.33 -18.39 -4.92
C ASN A 323 10.30 -18.12 -3.40
N GLY A 324 11.23 -18.71 -2.62
CA GLY A 324 11.28 -18.54 -1.16
C GLY A 324 10.06 -19.11 -0.44
N VAL A 325 9.48 -20.18 -0.98
CA VAL A 325 8.39 -20.97 -0.39
C VAL A 325 9.00 -22.11 0.44
N PRO A 326 8.80 -22.14 1.77
CA PRO A 326 9.32 -23.23 2.58
C PRO A 326 8.53 -24.51 2.35
N LEU A 327 9.23 -25.64 2.18
CA LEU A 327 8.60 -26.95 2.16
C LEU A 327 8.25 -27.42 3.58
N ALA A 328 7.10 -28.06 3.74
CA ALA A 328 6.65 -28.62 5.00
C ALA A 328 7.54 -29.81 5.42
N GLN A 329 7.83 -29.87 6.73
CA GLN A 329 8.38 -31.06 7.38
C GLN A 329 7.22 -31.89 7.94
N LEU A 330 7.08 -33.13 7.47
CA LEU A 330 6.00 -34.01 7.88
C LEU A 330 6.21 -34.50 9.31
N SER A 331 5.11 -34.62 10.05
CA SER A 331 5.10 -35.22 11.38
C SER A 331 5.29 -36.74 11.30
N GLU A 332 5.82 -37.34 12.37
CA GLU A 332 5.98 -38.80 12.46
C GLU A 332 4.66 -39.54 12.25
N GLN A 333 3.55 -39.00 12.77
CA GLN A 333 2.22 -39.56 12.60
C GLN A 333 1.79 -39.64 11.13
N THR A 334 2.06 -38.59 10.36
CA THR A 334 1.75 -38.57 8.92
C THR A 334 2.64 -39.50 8.14
N ILE A 335 3.95 -39.57 8.46
CA ILE A 335 4.87 -40.54 7.85
C ILE A 335 4.36 -41.97 8.09
N GLN A 336 3.92 -42.29 9.30
CA GLN A 336 3.34 -43.62 9.61
C GLN A 336 2.04 -43.90 8.86
N ALA A 337 1.19 -42.90 8.64
CA ALA A 337 -0.02 -43.05 7.83
C ALA A 337 0.34 -43.30 6.35
N LEU A 338 1.28 -42.52 5.80
CA LEU A 338 1.76 -42.66 4.43
C LEU A 338 2.49 -43.99 4.18
N ASN A 339 3.23 -44.52 5.16
CA ASN A 339 3.89 -45.83 5.09
C ASN A 339 2.91 -47.01 4.85
N LYS A 340 1.62 -46.85 5.18
CA LYS A 340 0.60 -47.89 4.95
C LYS A 340 0.11 -47.93 3.51
N ILE A 341 0.28 -46.84 2.76
CA ILE A 341 -0.29 -46.64 1.43
C ILE A 341 0.77 -46.47 0.33
N LEU A 342 2.00 -46.09 0.71
CA LEU A 342 3.14 -45.92 -0.18
C LEU A 342 4.08 -47.15 -0.13
N PRO A 343 4.81 -47.45 -1.22
CA PRO A 343 5.83 -48.50 -1.23
C PRO A 343 6.94 -48.22 -0.20
N ALA A 344 7.55 -49.28 0.35
CA ALA A 344 8.55 -49.18 1.42
C ALA A 344 9.75 -48.25 1.11
N GLN A 345 10.07 -48.09 -0.17
CA GLN A 345 11.20 -47.29 -0.67
C GLN A 345 10.91 -45.80 -0.92
N TRP A 346 9.72 -45.29 -0.58
CA TRP A 346 9.43 -43.86 -0.75
C TRP A 346 10.31 -42.99 0.17
N SER A 347 10.50 -41.72 -0.19
CA SER A 347 11.50 -40.82 0.40
C SER A 347 11.30 -40.48 1.88
N GLN A 348 10.11 -40.74 2.45
CA GLN A 348 9.70 -40.27 3.78
C GLN A 348 9.85 -38.75 3.97
N GLY A 349 9.82 -38.01 2.87
CA GLY A 349 10.06 -36.57 2.83
C GLY A 349 9.03 -35.82 2.00
N ASN A 350 9.40 -34.61 1.63
CA ASN A 350 8.60 -33.72 0.81
C ASN A 350 9.49 -33.24 -0.36
N PRO A 351 9.19 -33.58 -1.62
CA PRO A 351 7.91 -34.09 -2.15
C PRO A 351 7.54 -35.54 -1.77
N ILE A 352 6.23 -35.81 -1.71
CA ILE A 352 5.62 -37.12 -1.50
C ILE A 352 5.30 -37.72 -2.88
N ASP A 353 6.06 -38.75 -3.28
CA ASP A 353 5.88 -39.46 -4.54
C ASP A 353 4.98 -40.69 -4.36
N LEU A 354 3.82 -40.66 -5.01
CA LEU A 354 2.81 -41.70 -5.05
C LEU A 354 3.17 -42.84 -6.00
N ILE A 355 4.20 -42.68 -6.84
CA ILE A 355 4.59 -43.55 -7.95
C ILE A 355 3.60 -43.49 -9.13
N GLY A 356 4.11 -43.70 -10.34
CA GLY A 356 3.35 -43.54 -11.59
C GLY A 356 2.17 -44.49 -11.80
N ASP A 357 2.01 -45.52 -10.97
CA ASP A 357 0.87 -46.45 -11.02
C ASP A 357 -0.23 -46.12 -9.99
N ALA A 358 -0.15 -44.97 -9.34
CA ALA A 358 -1.03 -44.58 -8.24
C ALA A 358 -2.52 -44.53 -8.64
N PRO A 359 -3.37 -45.44 -8.12
CA PRO A 359 -4.82 -45.36 -8.36
C PRO A 359 -5.41 -44.13 -7.65
N ALA A 360 -6.60 -43.69 -8.08
CA ALA A 360 -7.30 -42.55 -7.49
C ALA A 360 -7.45 -42.65 -5.96
N ALA A 361 -7.66 -43.85 -5.41
CA ALA A 361 -7.72 -44.08 -3.97
C ALA A 361 -6.44 -43.66 -3.24
N ARG A 362 -5.24 -43.94 -3.81
CA ARG A 362 -3.95 -43.55 -3.23
C ARG A 362 -3.81 -42.03 -3.17
N PHE A 363 -4.28 -41.31 -4.20
CA PHE A 363 -4.35 -39.85 -4.19
C PHE A 363 -5.24 -39.30 -3.07
N GLY A 364 -6.44 -39.86 -2.92
CA GLY A 364 -7.40 -39.45 -1.88
C GLY A 364 -6.87 -39.69 -0.46
N GLU A 365 -6.34 -40.88 -0.20
CA GLU A 365 -5.80 -41.28 1.11
C GLU A 365 -4.57 -40.45 1.50
N ALA A 366 -3.63 -40.25 0.57
CA ALA A 366 -2.45 -39.42 0.81
C ALA A 366 -2.84 -37.95 1.04
N THR A 367 -3.79 -37.42 0.26
CA THR A 367 -4.34 -36.06 0.45
C THR A 367 -4.92 -35.91 1.84
N ALA A 368 -5.72 -36.87 2.31
CA ALA A 368 -6.31 -36.83 3.65
C ALA A 368 -5.24 -36.84 4.76
N ALA A 369 -4.22 -37.69 4.64
CA ALA A 369 -3.12 -37.76 5.60
C ALA A 369 -2.33 -36.43 5.67
N VAL A 370 -1.98 -35.86 4.53
CA VAL A 370 -1.24 -34.59 4.45
C VAL A 370 -2.06 -33.41 4.98
N LEU A 371 -3.36 -33.37 4.69
CA LEU A 371 -4.24 -32.31 5.20
C LEU A 371 -4.46 -32.41 6.72
N ALA A 372 -4.32 -33.59 7.33
CA ALA A 372 -4.35 -33.75 8.78
C ALA A 372 -3.06 -33.28 9.49
N ASP A 373 -1.93 -33.19 8.78
CA ASP A 373 -0.61 -32.94 9.38
C ASP A 373 -0.44 -31.50 9.94
N PRO A 374 -0.12 -31.29 11.23
CA PRO A 374 0.03 -29.94 11.79
C PRO A 374 1.25 -29.15 11.26
N GLY A 375 2.23 -29.84 10.68
CA GLY A 375 3.41 -29.33 10.00
C GLY A 375 3.14 -28.77 8.60
N VAL A 376 1.96 -29.05 8.03
CA VAL A 376 1.57 -28.65 6.67
C VAL A 376 0.60 -27.48 6.71
N ASP A 377 0.90 -26.39 5.97
CA ASP A 377 0.02 -25.23 5.87
C ASP A 377 -0.77 -25.20 4.57
N ALA A 378 -0.22 -25.75 3.49
CA ALA A 378 -0.86 -25.88 2.18
C ALA A 378 -0.41 -27.16 1.45
N LEU A 379 -1.21 -27.63 0.51
CA LEU A 379 -0.93 -28.78 -0.34
C LEU A 379 -0.94 -28.41 -1.82
N LEU A 380 0.08 -28.80 -2.57
CA LEU A 380 0.08 -28.89 -4.02
C LEU A 380 -0.06 -30.36 -4.43
N ALA A 381 -1.21 -30.73 -4.99
CA ALA A 381 -1.44 -32.04 -5.58
C ALA A 381 -1.13 -32.00 -7.08
N MET A 382 -0.30 -32.91 -7.57
CA MET A 382 0.12 -32.95 -8.98
C MET A 382 -0.17 -34.30 -9.58
N TYR A 383 -0.55 -34.29 -10.86
CA TYR A 383 -0.80 -35.50 -11.64
C TYR A 383 -0.01 -35.44 -12.94
N SER A 384 0.76 -36.49 -13.19
CA SER A 384 1.48 -36.75 -14.43
C SER A 384 0.71 -37.80 -15.24
N PRO A 385 0.45 -37.57 -16.54
CA PRO A 385 -0.30 -38.51 -17.37
C PRO A 385 0.46 -39.82 -17.55
N VAL A 386 -0.25 -40.92 -17.31
CA VAL A 386 0.22 -42.29 -17.49
C VAL A 386 -0.93 -43.14 -18.00
N ALA A 387 -0.63 -44.20 -18.76
CA ALA A 387 -1.66 -44.99 -19.44
C ALA A 387 -2.53 -45.84 -18.49
N VAL A 388 -2.10 -46.01 -17.24
CA VAL A 388 -2.67 -46.97 -16.27
C VAL A 388 -3.59 -46.33 -15.23
N THR A 389 -3.75 -45.00 -15.23
CA THR A 389 -4.59 -44.28 -14.27
C THR A 389 -5.48 -43.26 -14.96
N ASP A 390 -6.65 -43.00 -14.38
CA ASP A 390 -7.58 -41.99 -14.87
C ASP A 390 -7.34 -40.63 -14.18
N PRO A 391 -7.02 -39.56 -14.95
CA PRO A 391 -6.80 -38.22 -14.38
C PRO A 391 -8.03 -37.62 -13.71
N ALA A 392 -9.25 -37.89 -14.20
CA ALA A 392 -10.49 -37.35 -13.66
C ALA A 392 -10.87 -38.04 -12.36
N GLU A 393 -10.68 -39.36 -12.27
CA GLU A 393 -10.90 -40.08 -11.00
C GLU A 393 -9.92 -39.63 -9.92
N ALA A 394 -8.64 -39.42 -10.28
CA ALA A 394 -7.65 -38.86 -9.34
C ALA A 394 -8.04 -37.46 -8.87
N ALA A 395 -8.46 -36.58 -9.78
CA ALA A 395 -8.94 -35.23 -9.45
C ALA A 395 -10.15 -35.26 -8.51
N ARG A 396 -11.11 -36.15 -8.78
CA ARG A 396 -12.27 -36.37 -7.92
C ARG A 396 -11.87 -36.87 -6.53
N ALA A 397 -10.99 -37.85 -6.43
CA ALA A 397 -10.53 -38.40 -5.15
C ALA A 397 -9.82 -37.36 -4.28
N VAL A 398 -8.96 -36.52 -4.89
CA VAL A 398 -8.36 -35.37 -4.21
C VAL A 398 -9.46 -34.41 -3.71
N GLY A 399 -10.40 -34.05 -4.59
CA GLY A 399 -11.51 -33.16 -4.25
C GLY A 399 -12.40 -33.67 -3.11
N GLU A 400 -12.73 -34.96 -3.09
CA GLU A 400 -13.51 -35.60 -2.02
C GLU A 400 -12.75 -35.57 -0.68
N ALA A 401 -11.44 -35.84 -0.68
CA ALA A 401 -10.59 -35.73 0.50
C ALA A 401 -10.52 -34.28 1.02
N VAL A 402 -10.39 -33.29 0.13
CA VAL A 402 -10.42 -31.87 0.49
C VAL A 402 -11.77 -31.49 1.12
N ARG A 403 -12.88 -31.94 0.55
CA ARG A 403 -14.23 -31.69 1.09
C ARG A 403 -14.37 -32.28 2.49
N ALA A 404 -13.94 -33.54 2.68
CA ALA A 404 -13.98 -34.22 3.98
C ALA A 404 -13.14 -33.47 5.02
N ALA A 405 -11.90 -33.11 4.68
CA ALA A 405 -11.02 -32.35 5.56
C ALA A 405 -11.62 -30.99 5.95
N ARG A 406 -12.26 -30.28 5.01
CA ARG A 406 -12.92 -28.99 5.28
C ARG A 406 -14.13 -29.13 6.20
N ALA A 407 -14.85 -30.26 6.17
CA ALA A 407 -15.98 -30.51 7.05
C ALA A 407 -15.55 -30.80 8.49
N SER A 408 -14.40 -31.47 8.69
CA SER A 408 -13.87 -31.82 10.01
C SER A 408 -13.00 -30.73 10.66
N ALA A 409 -12.61 -29.69 9.92
CA ALA A 409 -11.55 -28.75 10.29
C ALA A 409 -11.89 -27.72 11.40
N GLY A 410 -13.10 -27.69 11.96
CA GLY A 410 -13.45 -26.76 13.05
C GLY A 410 -13.19 -25.27 12.75
N GLY A 411 -13.11 -24.89 11.47
CA GLY A 411 -12.78 -23.53 11.01
C GLY A 411 -11.38 -23.34 10.38
N ARG A 412 -10.42 -24.27 10.55
CA ARG A 412 -9.04 -24.11 10.03
C ARG A 412 -8.84 -24.81 8.68
N ARG A 413 -9.04 -24.09 7.57
CA ARG A 413 -8.90 -24.64 6.21
C ARG A 413 -7.48 -24.44 5.67
N LYS A 414 -6.86 -25.50 5.15
CA LYS A 414 -5.58 -25.43 4.43
C LYS A 414 -5.83 -25.22 2.94
N PRO A 415 -5.13 -24.28 2.27
CA PRO A 415 -5.20 -24.15 0.82
C PRO A 415 -4.74 -25.43 0.13
N VAL A 416 -5.46 -25.82 -0.92
CA VAL A 416 -5.09 -26.92 -1.80
C VAL A 416 -5.06 -26.39 -3.22
N LEU A 417 -3.93 -26.61 -3.89
CA LEU A 417 -3.68 -26.26 -5.27
C LEU A 417 -3.48 -27.56 -6.06
N ALA A 418 -3.77 -27.51 -7.34
CA ALA A 418 -3.58 -28.64 -8.24
C ALA A 418 -2.63 -28.29 -9.39
N ALA A 419 -1.88 -29.28 -9.89
CA ALA A 419 -1.20 -29.20 -11.19
C ALA A 419 -1.32 -30.51 -11.98
N TRP A 420 -2.34 -30.58 -12.84
CA TRP A 420 -2.54 -31.69 -13.78
C TRP A 420 -1.74 -31.42 -15.06
N LEU A 421 -0.63 -32.12 -15.21
CA LEU A 421 0.39 -31.85 -16.23
C LEU A 421 -0.08 -32.38 -17.60
N GLY A 422 0.18 -31.61 -18.66
CA GLY A 422 -0.16 -32.00 -20.04
C GLY A 422 -1.65 -31.91 -20.40
N ASP A 423 -2.53 -31.69 -19.42
CA ASP A 423 -3.99 -31.62 -19.58
C ASP A 423 -4.45 -30.14 -19.73
N ILE A 424 -4.16 -29.53 -20.89
CA ILE A 424 -4.37 -28.09 -21.13
C ILE A 424 -5.80 -27.79 -21.65
N GLY A 425 -6.55 -26.96 -20.92
CA GLY A 425 -7.90 -26.48 -21.30
C GLY A 425 -9.05 -27.15 -20.54
N PRO A 426 -10.30 -26.70 -20.67
CA PRO A 426 -11.43 -27.27 -19.93
C PRO A 426 -11.64 -28.77 -20.22
N ASN A 427 -11.60 -29.60 -19.18
CA ASN A 427 -11.78 -31.04 -19.23
C ASN A 427 -12.48 -31.53 -17.94
N GLU A 428 -12.72 -32.83 -17.83
CA GLU A 428 -13.40 -33.42 -16.67
C GLU A 428 -12.60 -33.29 -15.37
N SER A 429 -11.27 -33.48 -15.41
CA SER A 429 -10.37 -33.27 -14.26
C SER A 429 -10.52 -31.85 -13.69
N HIS A 430 -10.53 -30.84 -14.56
CA HIS A 430 -10.72 -29.44 -14.18
C HIS A 430 -12.11 -29.17 -13.63
N ALA A 431 -13.16 -29.75 -14.24
CA ALA A 431 -14.52 -29.61 -13.74
C ALA A 431 -14.64 -30.15 -12.31
N TRP A 432 -14.02 -31.30 -12.02
CA TRP A 432 -13.94 -31.83 -10.67
C TRP A 432 -13.22 -30.87 -9.74
N LEU A 433 -11.98 -30.49 -10.04
CA LEU A 433 -11.18 -29.60 -9.19
C LEU A 433 -11.89 -28.26 -8.90
N GLU A 434 -12.46 -27.62 -9.92
CA GLU A 434 -13.23 -26.37 -9.78
C GLU A 434 -14.49 -26.56 -8.93
N SER A 435 -15.21 -27.69 -9.07
CA SER A 435 -16.39 -27.99 -8.24
C SER A 435 -16.06 -28.10 -6.74
N TYR A 436 -14.83 -28.47 -6.41
CA TYR A 436 -14.30 -28.48 -5.03
C TYR A 436 -13.56 -27.19 -4.68
N GLY A 437 -13.51 -26.18 -5.55
CA GLY A 437 -12.78 -24.93 -5.34
C GLY A 437 -11.28 -25.13 -5.17
N ILE A 438 -10.68 -25.98 -6.01
CA ILE A 438 -9.22 -26.24 -6.07
C ILE A 438 -8.68 -25.63 -7.37
N PRO A 439 -7.86 -24.56 -7.32
CA PRO A 439 -7.29 -23.97 -8.53
C PRO A 439 -6.26 -24.90 -9.19
N ASN A 440 -6.46 -25.28 -10.46
CA ASN A 440 -5.57 -26.18 -11.22
C ASN A 440 -4.60 -25.49 -12.20
N PHE A 441 -3.29 -25.51 -11.93
CA PHE A 441 -2.25 -24.92 -12.76
C PHE A 441 -1.66 -25.95 -13.73
N TYR A 442 -0.92 -25.50 -14.76
CA TYR A 442 -0.51 -26.38 -15.86
C TYR A 442 0.93 -26.90 -15.75
N THR A 443 1.73 -26.32 -14.86
CA THR A 443 3.11 -26.75 -14.61
C THR A 443 3.42 -26.70 -13.11
N PRO A 444 4.42 -27.48 -12.64
CA PRO A 444 4.84 -27.45 -11.24
C PRO A 444 5.27 -26.05 -10.79
N GLU A 445 6.07 -25.35 -11.61
CA GLU A 445 6.60 -24.03 -11.32
C GLU A 445 5.49 -22.98 -11.25
N ASN A 446 4.51 -23.05 -12.17
CA ASN A 446 3.40 -22.10 -12.16
C ASN A 446 2.50 -22.28 -10.92
N ALA A 447 2.32 -23.52 -10.45
CA ALA A 447 1.55 -23.79 -9.24
C ALA A 447 2.27 -23.27 -7.98
N VAL A 448 3.58 -23.49 -7.90
CA VAL A 448 4.41 -23.01 -6.79
C VAL A 448 4.54 -21.48 -6.79
N GLU A 449 4.72 -20.88 -7.97
CA GLU A 449 4.71 -19.43 -8.15
C GLU A 449 3.37 -18.83 -7.72
N ALA A 450 2.25 -19.45 -8.09
CA ALA A 450 0.93 -19.04 -7.62
C ALA A 450 0.83 -19.09 -6.08
N PHE A 451 1.31 -20.17 -5.45
CA PHE A 451 1.34 -20.24 -3.99
C PHE A 451 2.22 -19.15 -3.36
N SER A 452 3.33 -18.78 -4.00
CA SER A 452 4.19 -17.67 -3.55
C SER A 452 3.43 -16.33 -3.49
N PHE A 453 2.47 -16.10 -4.39
CA PHE A 453 1.60 -14.91 -4.37
C PHE A 453 0.63 -14.92 -3.19
N LEU A 454 0.13 -16.09 -2.79
CA LEU A 454 -0.69 -16.22 -1.57
C LEU A 454 0.15 -15.93 -0.31
N CYS A 455 1.39 -16.44 -0.26
CA CYS A 455 2.33 -16.12 0.81
C CYS A 455 2.63 -14.61 0.86
N ALA A 456 2.92 -14.00 -0.30
CA ALA A 456 3.17 -12.57 -0.41
C ALA A 456 1.95 -11.74 0.02
N TYR A 457 0.75 -12.12 -0.41
CA TYR A 457 -0.50 -11.49 0.03
C TYR A 457 -0.60 -11.47 1.55
N ARG A 458 -0.39 -12.63 2.20
CA ARG A 458 -0.46 -12.74 3.67
C ARG A 458 0.53 -11.81 4.38
N ARG A 459 1.79 -11.79 3.93
CA ARG A 459 2.83 -10.90 4.50
C ARG A 459 2.47 -9.43 4.29
N ASN A 460 1.97 -9.07 3.10
CA ASN A 460 1.57 -7.71 2.78
C ASN A 460 0.33 -7.28 3.57
N GLN A 461 -0.63 -8.18 3.82
CA GLN A 461 -1.77 -7.94 4.72
C GLN A 461 -1.28 -7.70 6.15
N ALA A 462 -0.35 -8.50 6.66
CA ALA A 462 0.23 -8.26 7.99
C ALA A 462 0.88 -6.87 8.12
N GLN A 463 1.54 -6.38 7.05
CA GLN A 463 2.06 -5.01 6.99
C GLN A 463 0.96 -3.95 6.90
N LEU A 464 -0.05 -4.16 6.05
CA LEU A 464 -1.18 -3.24 5.88
C LEU A 464 -1.89 -2.96 7.21
N MET A 465 -1.99 -4.00 8.04
CA MET A 465 -2.59 -3.98 9.38
C MET A 465 -1.77 -3.21 10.42
N GLN A 466 -0.49 -2.93 10.14
CA GLN A 466 0.36 -2.18 11.06
C GLN A 466 -0.02 -0.70 11.10
N ALA A 467 -0.35 -0.21 12.28
CA ALA A 467 -0.61 1.20 12.53
C ALA A 467 0.62 2.07 12.20
N PRO A 468 0.43 3.23 11.55
CA PRO A 468 1.38 4.32 11.62
C PRO A 468 1.74 4.63 13.08
N VAL A 469 3.03 4.80 13.39
CA VAL A 469 3.46 5.11 14.77
C VAL A 469 3.19 6.57 15.10
N ALA A 470 2.82 6.83 16.35
CA ALA A 470 2.78 8.17 16.92
C ALA A 470 4.18 8.80 16.92
N LEU A 471 4.31 10.00 16.36
CA LEU A 471 5.61 10.66 16.20
C LEU A 471 6.17 11.19 17.52
N ALA A 472 5.31 11.34 18.52
CA ALA A 472 5.66 11.52 19.92
C ALA A 472 4.71 10.65 20.76
N ARG A 473 5.23 9.94 21.75
CA ARG A 473 4.39 9.26 22.75
C ARG A 473 4.40 10.09 24.02
N HIS A 474 3.22 10.35 24.60
CA HIS A 474 3.15 10.82 25.98
C HIS A 474 3.92 9.85 26.89
N GLY A 475 5.04 10.29 27.47
CA GLY A 475 5.88 9.50 28.37
C GLY A 475 7.21 8.95 27.81
N GLU A 476 7.54 9.16 26.53
CA GLU A 476 8.91 8.93 26.04
C GLU A 476 9.78 10.17 26.33
N GLU A 477 10.77 10.04 27.23
CA GLU A 477 11.71 11.11 27.56
C GLU A 477 13.14 10.77 27.13
N PRO A 478 13.87 11.73 26.50
CA PRO A 478 13.42 13.07 26.11
C PRO A 478 12.69 13.08 24.74
N PRO A 479 11.69 13.96 24.54
CA PRO A 479 11.02 14.14 23.25
C PRO A 479 11.96 14.77 22.20
N PRO A 480 11.65 14.67 20.88
CA PRO A 480 12.47 15.29 19.85
C PRO A 480 12.58 16.82 19.99
N ASP A 481 13.79 17.35 19.91
CA ASP A 481 14.07 18.80 19.96
C ASP A 481 14.00 19.43 18.57
N LEU A 482 12.78 19.81 18.18
CA LEU A 482 12.53 20.50 16.90
C LEU A 482 13.15 21.90 16.85
N GLY A 483 13.37 22.55 18.00
CA GLY A 483 14.00 23.85 18.08
C GLY A 483 15.47 23.78 17.68
N ALA A 484 16.20 22.82 18.26
CA ALA A 484 17.58 22.54 17.89
C ALA A 484 17.71 22.11 16.42
N ALA A 485 16.80 21.26 15.93
CA ALA A 485 16.78 20.85 14.52
C ALA A 485 16.58 22.04 13.57
N GLY A 486 15.64 22.94 13.90
CA GLY A 486 15.41 24.17 13.13
C GLY A 486 16.62 25.10 13.12
N ALA A 487 17.25 25.30 14.28
CA ALA A 487 18.45 26.15 14.39
C ALA A 487 19.63 25.62 13.55
N ILE A 488 19.83 24.29 13.51
CA ILE A 488 20.86 23.66 12.66
C ILE A 488 20.57 23.91 11.18
N ARG A 489 19.32 23.74 10.75
CA ARG A 489 18.90 24.01 9.37
C ARG A 489 19.15 25.48 9.01
N ASP A 490 18.67 26.40 9.84
CA ASP A 490 18.71 27.83 9.55
C ASP A 490 20.15 28.37 9.50
N ALA A 491 21.03 27.85 10.35
CA ALA A 491 22.47 28.15 10.29
C ALA A 491 23.09 27.69 8.96
N ALA A 492 22.86 26.43 8.57
CA ALA A 492 23.39 25.88 7.33
C ALA A 492 22.88 26.62 6.08
N LEU A 493 21.57 26.90 6.01
CA LEU A 493 20.98 27.67 4.91
C LEU A 493 21.44 29.13 4.89
N GLY A 494 21.62 29.75 6.05
CA GLY A 494 22.18 31.11 6.17
C GLY A 494 23.60 31.23 5.62
N GLU A 495 24.34 30.13 5.63
CA GLU A 495 25.68 30.01 5.02
C GLU A 495 25.64 29.54 3.55
N GLY A 496 24.45 29.38 2.97
CA GLY A 496 24.26 28.88 1.59
C GLY A 496 24.58 27.40 1.41
N ARG A 497 24.59 26.61 2.50
CA ARG A 497 24.90 25.18 2.49
C ARG A 497 23.63 24.33 2.56
N THR A 498 23.61 23.25 1.79
CA THR A 498 22.60 22.18 1.88
C THR A 498 23.16 20.88 2.47
N LEU A 499 24.48 20.77 2.59
CA LEU A 499 25.14 19.64 3.25
C LEU A 499 25.49 20.05 4.69
N LEU A 500 25.01 19.28 5.66
CA LEU A 500 25.39 19.46 7.05
C LEU A 500 26.80 18.89 7.28
N SER A 501 27.58 19.57 8.13
CA SER A 501 28.82 19.01 8.64
C SER A 501 28.56 17.78 9.52
N GLU A 502 29.54 16.89 9.70
CA GLU A 502 29.37 15.70 10.55
C GLU A 502 28.91 16.06 11.98
N HIS A 503 29.40 17.17 12.51
CA HIS A 503 29.02 17.64 13.85
C HIS A 503 27.56 18.11 13.90
N GLU A 504 27.12 18.91 12.93
CA GLU A 504 25.72 19.34 12.78
C GLU A 504 24.80 18.13 12.58
N ALA A 505 25.18 17.19 11.72
CA ALA A 505 24.44 15.96 11.47
C ALA A 505 24.27 15.14 12.75
N LYS A 506 25.36 14.89 13.50
CA LYS A 506 25.28 14.15 14.78
C LYS A 506 24.47 14.87 15.85
N ARG A 507 24.55 16.21 15.93
CA ARG A 507 23.69 17.00 16.82
C ARG A 507 22.21 16.90 16.43
N LEU A 508 21.90 16.90 15.14
CA LEU A 508 20.55 16.68 14.64
C LEU A 508 20.05 15.27 15.00
N LEU A 509 20.87 14.23 14.83
CA LEU A 509 20.52 12.86 15.23
C LEU A 509 20.28 12.75 16.74
N ALA A 510 21.15 13.37 17.56
CA ALA A 510 21.00 13.40 19.02
C ALA A 510 19.71 14.12 19.46
N ALA A 511 19.29 15.18 18.75
CA ALA A 511 18.03 15.87 19.00
C ALA A 511 16.78 14.97 18.80
N PHE A 512 16.93 13.82 18.13
CA PHE A 512 15.88 12.80 17.96
C PHE A 512 16.15 11.52 18.77
N GLY A 513 17.12 11.55 19.68
CA GLY A 513 17.47 10.45 20.56
C GLY A 513 18.27 9.32 19.90
N LEU A 514 18.89 9.55 18.73
CA LEU A 514 19.73 8.52 18.12
C LEU A 514 21.09 8.41 18.82
N PRO A 515 21.61 7.18 19.01
CA PRO A 515 22.88 6.94 19.70
C PRO A 515 24.06 7.34 18.81
N VAL A 516 24.61 8.53 19.04
CA VAL A 516 25.80 9.04 18.33
C VAL A 516 27.00 9.14 19.27
N ALA A 517 28.21 8.95 18.75
CA ALA A 517 29.43 9.18 19.52
C ALA A 517 29.64 10.66 19.85
N LYS A 518 30.04 10.96 21.09
CA LYS A 518 30.43 12.31 21.52
C LYS A 518 31.53 12.83 20.59
N SER A 519 31.32 14.02 20.05
CA SER A 519 32.18 14.62 19.03
C SER A 519 32.49 16.06 19.40
N ILE A 520 33.77 16.40 19.51
CA ILE A 520 34.23 17.75 19.84
C ILE A 520 34.96 18.33 18.62
N VAL A 521 34.52 19.50 18.16
CA VAL A 521 35.18 20.24 17.07
C VAL A 521 36.35 21.03 17.65
N CYS A 522 37.52 20.89 17.04
CA CYS A 522 38.79 21.44 17.48
C CYS A 522 39.43 22.23 16.33
N LYS A 523 39.70 23.52 16.56
CA LYS A 523 40.28 24.42 15.53
C LYS A 523 41.80 24.30 15.41
N ASP A 524 42.44 23.74 16.43
CA ASP A 524 43.89 23.65 16.53
C ASP A 524 44.35 22.38 17.25
N ARG A 525 45.67 22.14 17.22
CA ARG A 525 46.31 20.98 17.87
C ARG A 525 46.01 20.93 19.37
N GLN A 526 46.05 22.08 20.05
CA GLN A 526 45.92 22.14 21.51
C GLN A 526 44.49 21.77 21.95
N SER A 527 43.49 22.29 21.25
CA SER A 527 42.08 21.93 21.47
C SER A 527 41.82 20.46 21.12
N ALA A 528 42.45 19.89 20.10
CA ALA A 528 42.34 18.47 19.77
C ALA A 528 42.90 17.56 20.87
N VAL A 529 44.05 17.92 21.45
CA VAL A 529 44.65 17.18 22.58
C VAL A 529 43.78 17.28 23.83
N SER A 530 43.28 18.47 24.16
CA SER A 530 42.38 18.67 25.30
C SER A 530 41.08 17.88 25.14
N ALA A 531 40.48 17.91 23.94
CA ALA A 531 39.29 17.13 23.62
C ALA A 531 39.54 15.62 23.74
N ALA A 532 40.68 15.11 23.28
CA ALA A 532 41.04 13.70 23.41
C ALA A 532 41.21 13.27 24.88
N ARG A 533 41.75 14.15 25.74
CA ARG A 533 41.84 13.89 27.19
C ARG A 533 40.46 13.85 27.86
N GLU A 534 39.54 14.70 27.41
CA GLU A 534 38.16 14.71 27.90
C GLU A 534 37.36 13.47 27.43
N ILE A 535 37.55 13.06 26.18
CA ILE A 535 36.85 11.92 25.57
C ILE A 535 37.41 10.58 26.06
N GLY A 536 38.72 10.50 26.30
CA GLY A 536 39.44 9.26 26.59
C GLY A 536 40.07 8.60 25.36
N PHE A 537 40.95 7.62 25.62
CA PHE A 537 41.71 6.89 24.59
C PHE A 537 41.27 5.42 24.51
N PRO A 538 41.39 4.76 23.33
CA PRO A 538 41.88 5.30 22.07
C PRO A 538 40.93 6.31 21.44
N ALA A 539 41.50 7.39 20.88
CA ALA A 539 40.77 8.46 20.21
C ALA A 539 40.87 8.32 18.67
N VAL A 540 39.95 8.99 17.99
CA VAL A 540 39.89 9.17 16.54
C VAL A 540 39.89 10.66 16.24
N ILE A 541 40.65 11.07 15.23
CA ILE A 541 40.59 12.42 14.67
C ILE A 541 40.11 12.32 13.22
N LYS A 542 39.11 13.12 12.87
CA LYS A 542 38.61 13.27 11.50
C LYS A 542 38.73 14.72 11.05
N ILE A 543 39.02 14.96 9.78
CA ILE A 543 39.05 16.31 9.21
C ILE A 543 37.66 16.97 9.30
N HIS A 544 37.62 18.24 9.70
CA HIS A 544 36.41 19.06 9.70
C HIS A 544 36.51 20.09 8.57
N SER A 545 35.79 19.83 7.48
CA SER A 545 35.80 20.68 6.29
C SER A 545 34.47 20.53 5.53
N PRO A 546 33.81 21.63 5.14
CA PRO A 546 32.63 21.58 4.28
C PRO A 546 32.94 21.12 2.84
N ASP A 547 34.19 21.25 2.39
CA ASP A 547 34.60 20.96 1.01
C ASP A 547 35.16 19.52 0.81
N ILE A 548 35.24 18.74 1.90
CA ILE A 548 35.78 17.37 1.92
C ILE A 548 34.71 16.42 2.46
N THR A 549 34.01 15.75 1.55
CA THR A 549 32.95 14.78 1.87
C THR A 549 33.50 13.39 2.17
N HIS A 550 34.37 12.85 1.29
CA HIS A 550 35.02 11.55 1.46
C HIS A 550 36.36 11.72 2.19
N LYS A 551 36.29 11.72 3.52
CA LYS A 551 37.44 12.03 4.40
C LYS A 551 38.58 11.02 4.23
N THR A 552 38.26 9.73 4.07
CA THR A 552 39.27 8.67 3.94
C THR A 552 40.17 8.88 2.72
N ASP A 553 39.62 9.35 1.60
CA ASP A 553 40.32 9.51 0.32
C ASP A 553 41.46 10.53 0.36
N VAL A 554 41.36 11.51 1.27
CA VAL A 554 42.39 12.53 1.48
C VAL A 554 43.24 12.25 2.73
N GLY A 555 43.14 11.05 3.29
CA GLY A 555 43.77 10.73 4.57
C GLY A 555 43.24 11.61 5.70
N GLY A 556 41.99 12.06 5.64
CA GLY A 556 41.32 12.89 6.64
C GLY A 556 40.76 12.11 7.83
N VAL A 557 41.17 10.87 8.05
CA VAL A 557 40.79 10.04 9.20
C VAL A 557 42.03 9.41 9.82
N ARG A 558 42.20 9.55 11.14
CA ARG A 558 43.27 8.95 11.95
C ARG A 558 42.65 8.17 13.08
N LEU A 559 42.90 6.87 13.10
CA LEU A 559 42.31 5.92 14.04
C LEU A 559 43.32 5.47 15.09
N ASN A 560 42.83 4.87 16.18
CA ASN A 560 43.64 4.15 17.17
C ASN A 560 44.73 5.01 17.85
N LEU A 561 44.40 6.27 18.17
CA LEU A 561 45.33 7.18 18.83
C LEU A 561 45.30 6.93 20.34
N GLN A 562 46.37 6.36 20.88
CA GLN A 562 46.39 5.80 22.25
C GLN A 562 46.70 6.83 23.34
N ASN A 563 47.21 8.00 22.98
CA ASN A 563 47.60 9.04 23.93
C ASN A 563 47.62 10.44 23.28
N ALA A 564 47.87 11.46 24.10
CA ALA A 564 47.89 12.86 23.70
C ALA A 564 48.95 13.18 22.63
N ASP A 565 50.13 12.56 22.69
CA ASP A 565 51.23 12.82 21.75
C ASP A 565 50.89 12.28 20.36
N MET A 566 50.29 11.09 20.29
CA MET A 566 49.77 10.52 19.04
C MET A 566 48.69 11.42 18.43
N VAL A 567 47.81 12.00 19.24
CA VAL A 567 46.77 12.96 18.79
C VAL A 567 47.41 14.22 18.22
N ALA A 568 48.41 14.78 18.90
CA ALA A 568 49.10 15.98 18.45
C ALA A 568 49.79 15.77 17.09
N SER A 569 50.57 14.69 16.95
CA SER A 569 51.25 14.35 15.69
C SER A 569 50.24 14.07 14.58
N ALA A 570 49.22 13.26 14.87
CA ALA A 570 48.19 12.90 13.88
C ALA A 570 47.43 14.13 13.38
N TYR A 571 47.15 15.12 14.24
CA TYR A 571 46.52 16.37 13.84
C TYR A 571 47.40 17.15 12.86
N GLU A 572 48.66 17.40 13.20
CA GLU A 572 49.57 18.18 12.36
C GLU A 572 49.83 17.50 11.01
N ASP A 573 50.07 16.19 11.01
CA ASP A 573 50.33 15.42 9.80
C ASP A 573 49.08 15.35 8.91
N MET A 574 47.89 15.15 9.49
CA MET A 574 46.63 15.16 8.74
C MET A 574 46.37 16.54 8.10
N MET A 575 46.53 17.62 8.86
CA MET A 575 46.29 18.98 8.35
C MET A 575 47.25 19.35 7.23
N ARG A 576 48.52 18.94 7.33
CA ARG A 576 49.52 19.15 6.27
C ARG A 576 49.12 18.39 5.01
N HIS A 577 48.88 17.09 5.14
CA HIS A 577 48.57 16.20 4.02
C HIS A 577 47.28 16.60 3.28
N VAL A 578 46.22 16.95 4.03
CA VAL A 578 44.96 17.38 3.42
C VAL A 578 45.12 18.70 2.66
N ARG A 579 45.90 19.66 3.17
CA ARG A 579 46.17 20.92 2.45
C ARG A 579 47.00 20.71 1.18
N GLU A 580 47.92 19.75 1.19
CA GLU A 580 48.69 19.38 0.00
C GLU A 580 47.80 18.77 -1.09
N LEU A 581 46.89 17.86 -0.72
CA LEU A 581 45.99 17.19 -1.66
C LEU A 581 44.84 18.09 -2.14
N ARG A 582 44.36 19.00 -1.30
CA ARG A 582 43.20 19.86 -1.54
C ARG A 582 43.47 21.30 -1.09
N PRO A 583 44.35 22.05 -1.80
CA PRO A 583 44.78 23.38 -1.39
C PRO A 583 43.64 24.41 -1.34
N GLU A 584 42.63 24.24 -2.18
CA GLU A 584 41.46 25.13 -2.27
C GLU A 584 40.35 24.77 -1.26
N ALA A 585 40.48 23.68 -0.49
CA ALA A 585 39.44 23.27 0.45
C ALA A 585 39.48 24.13 1.72
N ARG A 586 38.31 24.63 2.14
CA ARG A 586 38.15 25.28 3.45
C ARG A 586 38.29 24.24 4.54
N ILE A 587 39.33 24.34 5.36
CA ILE A 587 39.57 23.45 6.51
C ILE A 587 39.29 24.23 7.79
N GLU A 588 38.28 23.81 8.54
CA GLU A 588 37.82 24.50 9.75
C GLU A 588 38.42 23.90 11.03
N GLY A 589 39.10 22.76 10.92
CA GLY A 589 39.76 22.07 12.02
C GLY A 589 39.63 20.57 11.91
N ALA A 590 39.54 19.89 13.06
CA ALA A 590 39.28 18.47 13.15
C ALA A 590 38.19 18.16 14.18
N VAL A 591 37.55 17.00 14.04
CA VAL A 591 36.62 16.46 15.02
C VAL A 591 37.32 15.33 15.77
N VAL A 592 37.35 15.43 17.10
CA VAL A 592 37.86 14.38 17.99
C VAL A 592 36.69 13.56 18.53
N GLN A 593 36.83 12.23 18.46
CA GLN A 593 35.80 11.26 18.84
C GLN A 593 36.44 10.05 19.56
N PRO A 594 35.70 9.31 20.39
CA PRO A 594 36.17 8.04 20.93
C PRO A 594 36.30 7.01 19.80
N MET A 595 37.32 6.15 19.85
CA MET A 595 37.39 5.01 18.95
C MET A 595 36.41 3.94 19.40
N LEU A 596 35.31 3.79 18.68
CA LEU A 596 34.31 2.75 18.94
C LEU A 596 34.89 1.38 18.58
N ARG A 597 35.10 0.53 19.58
CA ARG A 597 35.48 -0.89 19.42
C ARG A 597 34.61 -1.74 20.33
N PHE A 598 33.67 -2.46 19.74
CA PHE A 598 32.83 -3.41 20.47
C PHE A 598 33.15 -4.82 20.04
N ALA A 599 33.24 -5.75 20.99
CA ALA A 599 33.37 -7.16 20.66
C ALA A 599 32.15 -7.62 19.83
N HIS A 600 32.40 -8.40 18.78
CA HIS A 600 31.36 -8.93 17.88
C HIS A 600 30.48 -7.84 17.21
N SER A 601 31.05 -6.66 16.93
CA SER A 601 30.35 -5.60 16.19
C SER A 601 30.13 -5.98 14.73
N ARG A 602 28.95 -5.66 14.20
CA ARG A 602 28.63 -5.70 12.76
C ARG A 602 28.31 -4.30 12.26
N GLU A 603 28.73 -4.00 11.04
CA GLU A 603 28.43 -2.74 10.38
C GLU A 603 27.15 -2.87 9.55
N VAL A 604 26.19 -1.98 9.80
CA VAL A 604 24.96 -1.85 9.00
C VAL A 604 24.80 -0.43 8.50
N LEU A 605 24.04 -0.25 7.43
CA LEU A 605 23.69 1.04 6.86
C LEU A 605 22.21 1.34 7.12
N VAL A 606 21.91 2.57 7.52
CA VAL A 606 20.55 3.12 7.55
C VAL A 606 20.53 4.39 6.73
N GLY A 607 19.74 4.43 5.67
CA GLY A 607 19.67 5.57 4.76
C GLY A 607 18.27 6.15 4.62
N VAL A 608 18.20 7.39 4.16
CA VAL A 608 16.99 8.07 3.71
C VAL A 608 17.27 8.71 2.36
N ALA A 609 16.33 8.55 1.43
CA ALA A 609 16.31 9.27 0.17
C ALA A 609 14.87 9.72 -0.14
N THR A 610 14.74 10.78 -0.93
CA THR A 610 13.44 11.27 -1.39
C THR A 610 13.17 10.78 -2.81
N ASP A 611 12.20 9.88 -2.95
CA ASP A 611 11.68 9.44 -4.25
C ASP A 611 10.75 10.51 -4.84
N SER A 612 10.82 10.70 -6.14
CA SER A 612 10.05 11.74 -6.85
C SER A 612 8.55 11.49 -6.87
N VAL A 613 8.10 10.25 -6.62
CA VAL A 613 6.68 9.88 -6.57
C VAL A 613 6.23 9.72 -5.12
N PHE A 614 6.88 8.86 -4.35
CA PHE A 614 6.41 8.46 -3.02
C PHE A 614 6.96 9.32 -1.87
N GLY A 615 7.81 10.31 -2.17
CA GLY A 615 8.46 11.12 -1.15
C GLY A 615 9.53 10.31 -0.41
N PRO A 616 9.73 10.50 0.89
CA PRO A 616 10.86 9.94 1.59
C PRO A 616 10.75 8.42 1.79
N VAL A 617 11.89 7.74 1.70
CA VAL A 617 12.04 6.28 1.81
C VAL A 617 13.20 5.95 2.73
N ILE A 618 13.05 4.93 3.57
CA ILE A 618 14.10 4.45 4.48
C ILE A 618 14.72 3.18 3.93
N SER A 619 16.04 3.09 3.96
CA SER A 619 16.82 1.92 3.59
C SER A 619 17.53 1.29 4.80
N PHE A 620 17.66 -0.03 4.78
CA PHE A 620 18.48 -0.79 5.72
C PHE A 620 19.29 -1.83 4.96
N GLY A 621 20.56 -2.03 5.32
CA GLY A 621 21.42 -2.99 4.66
C GLY A 621 22.72 -3.28 5.37
N ALA A 622 23.56 -4.10 4.75
CA ALA A 622 24.97 -4.23 5.16
C ALA A 622 25.66 -2.85 5.09
N GLY A 623 26.54 -2.56 6.06
CA GLY A 623 27.29 -1.30 6.15
C GLY A 623 28.77 -1.47 5.79
N GLY A 624 29.51 -0.35 5.86
CA GLY A 624 30.95 -0.29 5.61
C GLY A 624 31.29 0.07 4.15
N VAL A 625 32.50 -0.28 3.72
CA VAL A 625 33.02 0.03 2.37
C VAL A 625 32.57 -0.96 1.29
N ALA A 626 32.05 -2.13 1.68
CA ALA A 626 31.67 -3.20 0.74
C ALA A 626 30.22 -3.14 0.25
N VAL A 627 29.44 -2.13 0.67
CA VAL A 627 27.98 -2.06 0.47
C VAL A 627 27.59 -2.07 -1.01
N GLU A 628 28.29 -1.29 -1.84
CA GLU A 628 28.02 -1.17 -3.28
C GLU A 628 28.23 -2.50 -4.03
N ALA A 629 29.16 -3.33 -3.53
CA ALA A 629 29.49 -4.63 -4.13
C ALA A 629 28.51 -5.75 -3.75
N VAL A 630 27.99 -5.73 -2.51
CA VAL A 630 27.16 -6.82 -1.96
C VAL A 630 25.66 -6.67 -2.32
N ARG A 631 25.20 -5.43 -2.58
CA ARG A 631 23.79 -5.09 -2.92
C ARG A 631 22.77 -5.72 -1.96
N ASP A 632 23.07 -5.71 -0.67
CA ASP A 632 22.19 -6.23 0.38
C ASP A 632 21.46 -5.07 1.08
N THR A 633 20.39 -4.58 0.44
CA THR A 633 19.61 -3.45 0.93
C THR A 633 18.12 -3.73 0.76
N ALA A 634 17.32 -3.38 1.77
CA ALA A 634 15.87 -3.37 1.72
C ALA A 634 15.34 -1.95 1.93
N LEU A 635 14.15 -1.67 1.38
CA LEU A 635 13.50 -0.36 1.43
C LEU A 635 12.12 -0.45 2.11
N ALA A 636 11.72 0.62 2.79
CA ALA A 636 10.38 0.77 3.35
C ALA A 636 9.91 2.22 3.30
N LEU A 637 8.60 2.41 3.15
CA LEU A 637 7.98 3.73 3.28
C LEU A 637 7.74 4.03 4.77
N PRO A 638 8.14 5.21 5.25
CA PRO A 638 7.73 5.69 6.57
C PRO A 638 6.22 6.00 6.58
N PRO A 639 5.59 6.01 7.76
CA PRO A 639 6.17 5.74 9.08
C PRO A 639 6.38 4.24 9.36
N LEU A 640 7.50 3.94 10.03
CA LEU A 640 7.85 2.60 10.50
C LEU A 640 7.39 2.40 11.95
N ASN A 641 7.09 1.14 12.27
CA ASN A 641 6.88 0.64 13.63
C ASN A 641 7.86 -0.51 13.93
N ALA A 642 7.86 -1.02 15.16
CA ALA A 642 8.80 -2.08 15.55
C ALA A 642 8.69 -3.33 14.65
N LEU A 643 7.48 -3.75 14.27
CA LEU A 643 7.28 -4.90 13.39
C LEU A 643 7.83 -4.62 11.98
N LEU A 644 7.53 -3.45 11.41
CA LEU A 644 8.01 -3.03 10.09
C LEU A 644 9.52 -2.86 10.06
N SER A 645 10.13 -2.36 11.14
CA SER A 645 11.59 -2.27 11.29
C SER A 645 12.23 -3.65 11.30
N ARG A 646 11.66 -4.62 12.05
CA ARG A 646 12.14 -6.01 12.03
C ARG A 646 12.00 -6.65 10.66
N GLU A 647 10.87 -6.45 10.00
CA GLU A 647 10.62 -7.00 8.67
C GLU A 647 11.53 -6.37 7.61
N LEU A 648 11.78 -5.06 7.69
CA LEU A 648 12.77 -4.36 6.89
C LEU A 648 14.16 -5.00 7.04
N MET A 649 14.61 -5.24 8.28
CA MET A 649 15.87 -5.92 8.54
C MET A 649 15.86 -7.36 8.02
N ALA A 650 14.82 -8.15 8.31
CA ALA A 650 14.73 -9.56 7.97
C ALA A 650 14.81 -9.87 6.46
N ARG A 651 14.52 -8.88 5.60
CA ARG A 651 14.66 -9.00 4.14
C ARG A 651 16.12 -8.88 3.65
N THR A 652 17.05 -8.52 4.52
CA THR A 652 18.48 -8.42 4.21
C THR A 652 19.20 -9.71 4.62
N ARG A 653 20.30 -10.02 3.93
CA ARG A 653 21.17 -11.14 4.24
C ARG A 653 21.96 -10.87 5.53
N VAL A 654 22.35 -9.62 5.79
CA VAL A 654 23.04 -9.20 7.01
C VAL A 654 22.23 -9.49 8.27
N HIS A 655 20.90 -9.56 8.18
CA HIS A 655 20.06 -9.99 9.31
C HIS A 655 20.43 -11.36 9.85
N ARG A 656 20.82 -12.32 9.00
CA ARG A 656 21.29 -13.64 9.45
C ARG A 656 22.58 -13.53 10.27
N LEU A 657 23.45 -12.57 9.95
CA LEU A 657 24.68 -12.31 10.71
C LEU A 657 24.40 -11.57 12.03
N LEU A 658 23.37 -10.72 12.04
CA LEU A 658 22.89 -10.02 13.25
C LEU A 658 22.21 -10.99 14.23
N ALA A 659 21.51 -12.01 13.73
CA ALA A 659 20.86 -13.04 14.55
C ALA A 659 21.83 -13.99 15.28
N GLY A 660 23.14 -13.87 15.00
CA GLY A 660 24.17 -14.73 15.57
C GLY A 660 24.45 -15.96 14.70
N TYR A 661 25.66 -16.50 14.83
CA TYR A 661 26.08 -17.71 14.12
C TYR A 661 27.26 -18.35 14.85
N ARG A 662 27.28 -19.68 14.95
CA ARG A 662 28.33 -20.44 15.65
C ARG A 662 28.59 -19.82 17.04
N ASP A 663 29.82 -19.36 17.28
CA ASP A 663 30.26 -18.80 18.56
C ASP A 663 30.07 -17.26 18.64
N VAL A 664 29.44 -16.63 17.64
CA VAL A 664 29.20 -15.19 17.61
C VAL A 664 27.79 -14.89 18.14
N PRO A 665 27.66 -14.20 19.30
CA PRO A 665 26.35 -13.89 19.89
C PRO A 665 25.55 -12.91 19.02
N PRO A 666 24.21 -12.93 19.07
CA PRO A 666 23.38 -11.97 18.34
C PRO A 666 23.71 -10.51 18.70
N ALA A 667 23.53 -9.60 17.75
CA ALA A 667 23.54 -8.17 18.03
C ALA A 667 22.23 -7.74 18.72
N ASP A 668 22.24 -6.60 19.40
CA ASP A 668 21.03 -6.02 19.96
C ASP A 668 20.11 -5.49 18.85
N LEU A 669 19.13 -6.32 18.48
CA LEU A 669 18.14 -5.98 17.45
C LEU A 669 17.16 -4.90 17.93
N GLU A 670 16.92 -4.75 19.24
CA GLU A 670 16.04 -3.69 19.77
C GLU A 670 16.68 -2.32 19.62
N ALA A 671 17.99 -2.23 19.86
CA ALA A 671 18.74 -0.99 19.64
C ALA A 671 18.69 -0.57 18.16
N LEU A 672 18.79 -1.51 17.22
CA LEU A 672 18.62 -1.21 15.79
C LEU A 672 17.18 -0.80 15.43
N VAL A 673 16.17 -1.43 16.03
CA VAL A 673 14.77 -1.00 15.89
C VAL A 673 14.62 0.44 16.38
N ALA A 674 15.20 0.80 17.53
CA ALA A 674 15.14 2.15 18.08
C ALA A 674 15.79 3.19 17.13
N VAL A 675 16.93 2.86 16.50
CA VAL A 675 17.56 3.70 15.47
C VAL A 675 16.61 3.92 14.29
N LEU A 676 16.03 2.84 13.73
CA LEU A 676 15.09 2.93 12.60
C LEU A 676 13.83 3.74 12.94
N LEU A 677 13.30 3.60 14.16
CA LEU A 677 12.17 4.40 14.63
C LEU A 677 12.55 5.87 14.78
N GLY A 678 13.75 6.18 15.30
CA GLY A 678 14.29 7.53 15.36
C GLY A 678 14.40 8.18 13.98
N VAL A 679 14.99 7.46 13.02
CA VAL A 679 15.06 7.89 11.61
C VAL A 679 13.66 8.10 11.03
N SER A 680 12.72 7.18 11.27
CA SER A 680 11.34 7.33 10.80
C SER A 680 10.66 8.57 11.37
N ARG A 681 10.88 8.90 12.66
CA ARG A 681 10.35 10.14 13.26
C ARG A 681 10.94 11.37 12.61
N MET A 682 12.27 11.41 12.41
CA MET A 682 12.95 12.53 11.75
C MET A 682 12.32 12.84 10.40
N VAL A 683 12.18 11.84 9.55
CA VAL A 683 11.64 11.98 8.19
C VAL A 683 10.19 12.47 8.19
N CYS A 684 9.36 11.98 9.12
CA CYS A 684 7.97 12.43 9.21
C CYS A 684 7.88 13.90 9.67
N MET A 685 8.74 14.33 10.58
CA MET A 685 8.66 15.66 11.21
C MET A 685 9.42 16.74 10.43
N LEU A 686 10.46 16.36 9.68
CA LEU A 686 11.39 17.25 8.98
C LEU A 686 11.23 17.12 7.46
N PRO A 687 10.28 17.82 6.83
CA PRO A 687 10.09 17.74 5.37
C PRO A 687 11.29 18.28 4.58
N TRP A 688 12.17 19.06 5.20
CA TRP A 688 13.42 19.54 4.62
C TRP A 688 14.57 18.53 4.68
N LEU A 689 14.41 17.37 5.32
CA LEU A 689 15.44 16.31 5.29
C LEU A 689 15.33 15.57 3.94
N ALA A 690 16.27 15.87 3.04
CA ALA A 690 16.24 15.35 1.67
C ALA A 690 16.93 13.99 1.53
N GLU A 691 18.12 13.86 2.14
CA GLU A 691 18.90 12.63 2.19
C GLU A 691 19.55 12.45 3.56
N MET A 692 19.72 11.19 3.97
CA MET A 692 20.52 10.82 5.13
C MET A 692 21.24 9.50 4.87
N ASP A 693 22.50 9.41 5.29
CA ASP A 693 23.28 8.17 5.23
C ASP A 693 24.00 7.97 6.57
N LEU A 694 23.58 6.93 7.30
CA LEU A 694 24.20 6.50 8.55
C LEU A 694 25.03 5.26 8.25
N ASN A 695 26.32 5.48 7.96
CA ASN A 695 27.21 4.41 7.51
C ASN A 695 28.64 4.55 8.08
N PRO A 696 29.08 3.67 8.99
CA PRO A 696 28.33 2.56 9.55
C PRO A 696 27.51 2.95 10.80
N VAL A 697 26.41 2.24 11.00
CA VAL A 697 25.83 1.99 12.33
C VAL A 697 26.48 0.70 12.86
N LEU A 698 27.12 0.77 14.01
CA LEU A 698 27.80 -0.35 14.65
C LEU A 698 26.82 -1.08 15.58
N ALA A 699 26.39 -2.28 15.19
CA ALA A 699 25.51 -3.15 15.98
C ALA A 699 26.33 -4.19 16.74
N HIS A 700 26.14 -4.29 18.05
CA HIS A 700 26.84 -5.25 18.92
C HIS A 700 25.88 -5.82 19.98
N PRO A 701 26.26 -6.88 20.73
CA PRO A 701 25.35 -7.50 21.70
C PRO A 701 24.85 -6.58 22.83
N GLY A 702 25.48 -5.42 23.03
CA GLY A 702 25.13 -4.46 24.07
C GLY A 702 24.50 -3.17 23.55
N GLY A 703 24.16 -3.08 22.26
CA GLY A 703 23.51 -1.91 21.68
C GLY A 703 23.88 -1.62 20.21
N ALA A 704 23.53 -0.41 19.76
CA ALA A 704 23.87 0.11 18.45
C ALA A 704 24.31 1.57 18.55
N VAL A 705 25.34 1.97 17.79
CA VAL A 705 25.86 3.36 17.77
C VAL A 705 26.15 3.80 16.34
N VAL A 706 25.72 5.00 15.98
CA VAL A 706 26.00 5.65 14.70
C VAL A 706 27.43 6.22 14.71
N ALA A 707 28.31 5.64 13.89
CA ALA A 707 29.72 6.05 13.84
C ALA A 707 29.96 7.23 12.88
N ASP A 708 29.27 7.24 11.74
CA ASP A 708 29.30 8.35 10.77
C ASP A 708 27.90 8.68 10.27
N ALA A 709 27.71 9.94 9.87
CA ALA A 709 26.45 10.46 9.41
C ALA A 709 26.67 11.54 8.35
N ARG A 710 25.95 11.42 7.23
CA ARG A 710 25.83 12.43 6.18
C ARG A 710 24.36 12.82 6.06
N VAL A 711 24.06 14.11 6.06
CA VAL A 711 22.68 14.63 5.94
C VAL A 711 22.65 15.78 4.94
N VAL A 712 21.73 15.69 3.97
CA VAL A 712 21.44 16.73 2.98
C VAL A 712 20.06 17.31 3.26
N ILE A 713 19.96 18.63 3.23
CA ILE A 713 18.73 19.39 3.49
C ILE A 713 18.24 20.11 2.23
N ASP A 714 16.94 20.30 2.13
CA ASP A 714 16.27 21.09 1.09
C ASP A 714 15.65 22.36 1.68
N GLY A 715 16.22 23.51 1.32
CA GLY A 715 15.75 24.82 1.77
C GLY A 715 14.45 25.29 1.14
N ALA A 716 13.95 24.65 0.08
CA ALA A 716 12.65 24.96 -0.51
C ALA A 716 11.47 24.41 0.31
N GLN A 717 11.73 23.44 1.19
CA GLN A 717 10.72 22.81 2.02
C GLN A 717 10.45 23.59 3.31
N PRO A 718 9.21 23.53 3.84
CA PRO A 718 8.86 24.24 5.06
C PRO A 718 9.67 23.72 6.26
N PRO A 719 9.82 24.53 7.32
CA PRO A 719 10.69 24.19 8.44
C PRO A 719 10.19 23.03 9.32
N ARG A 720 8.88 22.75 9.25
CA ARG A 720 8.19 21.71 10.01
C ARG A 720 7.08 21.14 9.13
N ALA A 721 6.80 19.85 9.31
CA ALA A 721 5.60 19.25 8.74
C ALA A 721 4.35 19.98 9.24
N ARG A 722 3.43 20.29 8.31
CA ARG A 722 2.06 20.68 8.66
C ARG A 722 1.28 19.42 9.11
N PRO A 723 0.18 19.55 9.87
CA PRO A 723 -0.61 18.41 10.38
C PRO A 723 -1.00 17.35 9.33
N HIS A 724 -1.04 17.74 8.05
CA HIS A 724 -1.38 16.83 6.93
C HIS A 724 -0.18 16.12 6.28
N TYR A 725 1.06 16.42 6.66
CA TYR A 725 2.28 15.77 6.17
C TYR A 725 2.38 15.62 4.64
N PRO A 726 2.21 16.70 3.84
CA PRO A 726 2.00 16.60 2.39
C PRO A 726 3.17 15.94 1.62
N HIS A 727 4.37 15.90 2.21
CA HIS A 727 5.55 15.24 1.64
C HIS A 727 5.53 13.71 1.80
N MET A 728 4.61 13.17 2.60
CA MET A 728 4.52 11.73 2.90
C MET A 728 3.45 11.07 2.04
N ALA A 729 3.77 9.90 1.46
CA ALA A 729 2.78 9.07 0.77
C ALA A 729 1.81 8.33 1.71
N ILE A 730 2.16 8.14 2.98
CA ILE A 730 1.30 7.56 4.01
C ILE A 730 1.19 8.56 5.16
N HIS A 731 -0.04 8.93 5.52
CA HIS A 731 -0.28 9.83 6.63
C HIS A 731 0.21 9.21 7.95
N PRO A 732 1.07 9.90 8.73
CA PRO A 732 1.43 9.49 10.08
C PRO A 732 0.23 9.47 11.04
N TYR A 733 0.41 8.85 12.21
CA TYR A 733 -0.62 8.94 13.24
C TYR A 733 -0.72 10.40 13.76
N PRO A 734 -1.91 11.02 13.77
CA PRO A 734 -2.09 12.44 14.09
C PRO A 734 -1.98 12.67 15.61
N THR A 735 -0.75 12.74 16.08
CA THR A 735 -0.39 12.79 17.49
C THR A 735 -0.87 14.09 18.14
N GLU A 736 -0.96 15.16 17.36
CA GLU A 736 -1.50 16.47 17.73
C GLU A 736 -2.97 16.44 18.18
N LEU A 737 -3.71 15.38 17.85
CA LEU A 737 -5.10 15.20 18.30
C LEU A 737 -5.21 14.47 19.65
N GLU A 738 -4.08 13.99 20.21
CA GLU A 738 -4.05 13.46 21.57
C GLU A 738 -4.15 14.58 22.61
N GLY A 739 -4.80 14.29 23.75
CA GLY A 739 -4.87 15.24 24.85
C GLY A 739 -5.82 14.80 25.95
N GLU A 740 -6.28 15.76 26.75
CA GLU A 740 -7.24 15.53 27.82
C GLU A 740 -8.55 16.27 27.55
N ILE A 741 -9.66 15.68 28.02
CA ILE A 741 -10.97 16.33 28.11
C ILE A 741 -11.30 16.45 29.60
N GLU A 742 -11.57 17.68 30.04
CA GLU A 742 -12.11 17.95 31.36
C GLU A 742 -13.63 17.77 31.34
N LEU A 743 -14.13 16.89 32.19
CA LEU A 743 -15.56 16.62 32.33
C LEU A 743 -16.23 17.67 33.22
N ARG A 744 -17.56 17.74 33.18
CA ARG A 744 -18.35 18.63 34.04
C ARG A 744 -18.16 18.39 35.54
N ASP A 745 -17.76 17.18 35.93
CA ASP A 745 -17.46 16.79 37.31
C ASP A 745 -15.98 17.06 37.70
N GLY A 746 -15.21 17.73 36.84
CA GLY A 746 -13.80 18.04 37.04
C GLY A 746 -12.85 16.87 36.79
N LYS A 747 -13.37 15.65 36.55
CA LYS A 747 -12.54 14.49 36.19
C LYS A 747 -11.93 14.73 34.80
N ARG A 748 -10.65 14.38 34.64
CA ARG A 748 -9.97 14.39 33.34
C ARG A 748 -9.93 13.00 32.74
N VAL A 749 -10.19 12.92 31.45
CA VAL A 749 -10.12 11.69 30.65
C VAL A 749 -9.26 11.92 29.42
N GLN A 750 -8.56 10.88 28.98
CA GLN A 750 -7.69 10.99 27.81
C GLN A 750 -8.53 10.91 26.53
N VAL A 751 -8.14 11.65 25.50
CA VAL A 751 -8.67 11.53 24.15
C VAL A 751 -7.53 11.32 23.19
N ARG A 752 -7.71 10.42 22.23
CA ARG A 752 -6.74 10.21 21.14
C ARG A 752 -7.42 9.64 19.89
N PRO A 753 -6.79 9.73 18.72
CA PRO A 753 -7.21 8.95 17.56
C PRO A 753 -7.23 7.43 17.84
N MET A 754 -8.22 6.75 17.27
CA MET A 754 -8.38 5.29 17.26
C MET A 754 -7.21 4.65 16.51
N ARG A 755 -6.74 3.49 16.97
CA ARG A 755 -5.64 2.71 16.39
C ARG A 755 -6.12 1.31 15.99
N PRO A 756 -5.52 0.65 14.99
CA PRO A 756 -5.82 -0.74 14.65
C PRO A 756 -5.82 -1.72 15.84
N GLU A 757 -4.91 -1.53 16.81
CA GLU A 757 -4.79 -2.40 17.99
C GLU A 757 -5.97 -2.27 18.97
N ASP A 758 -6.81 -1.25 18.80
CA ASP A 758 -7.97 -0.99 19.66
C ASP A 758 -9.16 -1.91 19.37
N ALA A 759 -9.04 -2.85 18.43
CA ALA A 759 -10.14 -3.75 18.04
C ALA A 759 -10.79 -4.45 19.24
N GLU A 760 -9.99 -4.95 20.18
CA GLU A 760 -10.55 -5.57 21.40
C GLU A 760 -11.23 -4.56 22.32
N LEU A 761 -10.70 -3.34 22.44
CA LEU A 761 -11.28 -2.27 23.26
C LEU A 761 -12.59 -1.76 22.67
N GLU A 762 -12.66 -1.61 21.35
CA GLU A 762 -13.86 -1.24 20.60
C GLU A 762 -14.95 -2.31 20.73
N GLN A 763 -14.59 -3.59 20.61
CA GLN A 763 -15.52 -4.70 20.81
C GLN A 763 -16.08 -4.70 22.25
N ARG A 764 -15.21 -4.60 23.26
CA ARG A 764 -15.64 -4.54 24.67
C ARG A 764 -16.49 -3.31 24.97
N PHE A 765 -16.18 -2.18 24.34
CA PHE A 765 -16.98 -0.96 24.47
C PHE A 765 -18.37 -1.15 23.88
N PHE A 766 -18.47 -1.70 22.67
CA PHE A 766 -19.74 -2.06 22.05
C PHE A 766 -20.54 -3.04 22.93
N ASP A 767 -19.89 -4.08 23.46
CA ASP A 767 -20.52 -5.07 24.33
C ASP A 767 -21.04 -4.46 25.64
N GLY A 768 -20.41 -3.38 26.11
CA GLY A 768 -20.84 -2.63 27.30
C GLY A 768 -21.99 -1.65 27.07
N LEU A 769 -22.39 -1.36 25.83
CA LEU A 769 -23.51 -0.47 25.52
C LEU A 769 -24.86 -1.15 25.79
N SER A 770 -25.81 -0.38 26.32
CA SER A 770 -27.22 -0.81 26.40
C SER A 770 -27.81 -1.08 25.00
N GLU A 771 -28.82 -1.95 24.92
CA GLU A 771 -29.53 -2.23 23.65
C GLU A 771 -30.08 -0.94 23.01
N HIS A 772 -30.53 -0.01 23.84
CA HIS A 772 -31.01 1.31 23.40
C HIS A 772 -29.89 2.12 22.73
N SER A 773 -28.73 2.25 23.37
CA SER A 773 -27.57 2.96 22.83
C SER A 773 -27.03 2.31 21.55
N ARG A 774 -27.03 0.97 21.46
CA ARG A 774 -26.66 0.24 20.24
C ARG A 774 -27.64 0.53 19.10
N TYR A 775 -28.94 0.39 19.36
CA TYR A 775 -29.97 0.64 18.35
C TYR A 775 -29.93 2.08 17.82
N GLN A 776 -29.77 3.06 18.71
CA GLN A 776 -29.65 4.46 18.32
C GLN A 776 -28.42 4.74 17.45
N ARG A 777 -27.30 4.05 17.70
CA ARG A 777 -26.04 4.25 16.97
C ARG A 777 -26.01 3.53 15.63
N PHE A 778 -26.53 2.31 15.55
CA PHE A 778 -26.38 1.43 14.39
C PHE A 778 -27.66 1.28 13.57
N MET A 779 -28.80 1.76 14.07
CA MET A 779 -30.12 1.69 13.43
C MET A 779 -30.58 0.28 13.05
N GLN A 780 -29.93 -0.73 13.63
CA GLN A 780 -30.21 -2.14 13.45
C GLN A 780 -29.78 -2.89 14.71
N TYR A 781 -30.42 -4.04 14.95
CA TYR A 781 -29.99 -4.91 16.04
C TYR A 781 -28.69 -5.63 15.67
N LEU A 782 -27.64 -5.38 16.45
CA LEU A 782 -26.36 -6.07 16.34
C LEU A 782 -26.03 -6.73 17.69
N PRO A 783 -25.97 -8.07 17.76
CA PRO A 783 -25.57 -8.74 19.00
C PRO A 783 -24.10 -8.50 19.33
N GLN A 784 -23.26 -8.40 18.29
CA GLN A 784 -21.82 -8.09 18.34
C GLN A 784 -21.41 -7.36 17.05
N LEU A 785 -20.26 -6.68 17.05
CA LEU A 785 -19.66 -6.17 15.82
C LEU A 785 -19.06 -7.33 15.01
N PRO A 786 -19.48 -7.55 13.75
CA PRO A 786 -18.83 -8.52 12.88
C PRO A 786 -17.36 -8.14 12.64
N ALA A 787 -16.47 -9.13 12.50
CA ALA A 787 -15.04 -8.88 12.30
C ALA A 787 -14.70 -7.90 11.15
N PRO A 788 -15.38 -7.93 9.97
CA PRO A 788 -15.15 -6.92 8.93
C PRO A 788 -15.53 -5.50 9.35
N MET A 789 -16.59 -5.35 10.14
CA MET A 789 -17.03 -4.06 10.66
C MET A 789 -16.06 -3.53 11.72
N LEU A 790 -15.59 -4.40 12.62
CA LEU A 790 -14.60 -4.05 13.63
C LEU A 790 -13.29 -3.58 12.97
N ALA A 791 -12.82 -4.30 11.94
CA ALA A 791 -11.67 -3.91 11.14
C ALA A 791 -11.87 -2.52 10.49
N ARG A 792 -13.03 -2.26 9.88
CA ARG A 792 -13.37 -0.95 9.30
C ARG A 792 -13.39 0.17 10.35
N PHE A 793 -13.72 -0.16 11.60
CA PHE A 793 -13.85 0.82 12.67
C PHE A 793 -12.53 1.20 13.35
N THR A 794 -11.54 0.31 13.35
CA THR A 794 -10.26 0.56 14.01
C THR A 794 -9.11 0.82 13.04
N GLN A 795 -9.23 0.35 11.80
CA GLN A 795 -8.22 0.56 10.78
C GLN A 795 -8.59 1.74 9.91
N LEU A 796 -8.22 2.93 10.37
CA LEU A 796 -8.53 4.17 9.68
C LEU A 796 -7.48 4.51 8.63
N ASP A 797 -7.89 5.36 7.70
CA ASP A 797 -7.00 6.16 6.88
C ASP A 797 -7.06 7.62 7.34
N TYR A 798 -6.10 8.05 8.16
CA TYR A 798 -6.09 9.39 8.76
C TYR A 798 -6.02 10.54 7.75
N ASP A 799 -5.74 10.26 6.47
CA ASP A 799 -5.80 11.25 5.40
C ASP A 799 -7.24 11.67 5.05
N ARG A 800 -8.23 10.80 5.31
CA ARG A 800 -9.63 11.01 4.88
C ARG A 800 -10.67 10.76 5.96
N GLU A 801 -10.35 9.97 6.98
CA GLU A 801 -11.28 9.62 8.04
C GLU A 801 -10.60 9.66 9.40
N LEU A 802 -11.39 9.95 10.43
CA LEU A 802 -10.92 10.01 11.80
C LEU A 802 -11.93 9.35 12.71
N ALA A 803 -11.45 8.58 13.68
CA ALA A 803 -12.19 8.25 14.88
C ALA A 803 -11.36 8.67 16.09
N LEU A 804 -12.01 9.35 17.03
CA LEU A 804 -11.47 9.73 18.33
C LEU A 804 -12.09 8.85 19.39
N VAL A 805 -11.25 8.31 20.27
CA VAL A 805 -11.65 7.51 21.43
C VAL A 805 -11.34 8.27 22.70
N VAL A 806 -12.28 8.25 23.64
CA VAL A 806 -12.08 8.77 24.99
C VAL A 806 -11.81 7.59 25.91
N ILE A 807 -10.72 7.63 26.66
CA ILE A 807 -10.23 6.54 27.49
C ILE A 807 -10.33 6.95 28.96
N ASP A 808 -10.94 6.08 29.77
CA ASP A 808 -10.90 6.20 31.23
C ASP A 808 -9.57 5.69 31.75
N SER A 809 -8.72 6.61 32.22
CA SER A 809 -7.37 6.30 32.71
C SER A 809 -7.34 5.24 33.82
N SER A 810 -8.43 5.10 34.59
CA SER A 810 -8.51 4.17 35.72
C SER A 810 -8.57 2.69 35.33
N ASN A 811 -9.12 2.38 34.16
CA ASN A 811 -9.34 0.99 33.71
C ASN A 811 -8.95 0.76 32.25
N GLN A 812 -8.44 1.78 31.55
CA GLN A 812 -8.03 1.75 30.16
C GLN A 812 -9.15 1.29 29.19
N ARG A 813 -10.42 1.60 29.52
CA ARG A 813 -11.58 1.30 28.67
C ARG A 813 -12.09 2.55 27.97
N PHE A 814 -12.76 2.35 26.82
CA PHE A 814 -13.41 3.44 26.13
C PHE A 814 -14.65 3.92 26.89
N ALA A 815 -14.76 5.24 27.00
CA ALA A 815 -15.90 5.95 27.55
C ALA A 815 -16.80 6.50 26.43
N ALA A 816 -16.22 6.89 25.30
CA ALA A 816 -16.93 7.39 24.13
C ALA A 816 -16.10 7.24 22.86
N VAL A 817 -16.79 7.14 21.73
CA VAL A 817 -16.18 7.06 20.40
C VAL A 817 -16.94 7.98 19.45
N GLY A 818 -16.22 8.89 18.82
CA GLY A 818 -16.74 9.78 17.78
C GLY A 818 -15.92 9.64 16.52
N ARG A 819 -16.54 9.68 15.35
CA ARG A 819 -15.84 9.53 14.07
C ARG A 819 -16.47 10.31 12.94
N TYR A 820 -15.71 10.57 11.89
CA TYR A 820 -16.24 10.90 10.57
C TYR A 820 -15.61 10.02 9.48
N ALA A 821 -16.33 9.78 8.40
CA ALA A 821 -15.87 9.08 7.21
C ALA A 821 -16.31 9.83 5.95
N PRO A 822 -15.51 9.82 4.87
CA PRO A 822 -15.84 10.55 3.65
C PRO A 822 -17.13 10.00 3.03
N ASN A 823 -18.03 10.91 2.65
CA ASN A 823 -19.10 10.57 1.75
C ASN A 823 -18.52 10.37 0.35
N ALA A 824 -19.26 9.60 -0.44
CA ALA A 824 -18.86 9.34 -1.80
C ALA A 824 -19.22 10.51 -2.74
N ASP A 825 -19.29 11.75 -2.27
CA ASP A 825 -19.18 12.96 -3.10
C ASP A 825 -17.75 13.55 -3.08
N GLY A 826 -16.90 13.10 -2.14
CA GLY A 826 -15.52 13.52 -1.98
C GLY A 826 -15.34 14.91 -1.34
N VAL A 827 -16.42 15.61 -0.99
CA VAL A 827 -16.38 16.97 -0.42
C VAL A 827 -17.12 17.08 0.91
N THR A 828 -17.90 16.06 1.27
CA THR A 828 -18.59 15.96 2.56
C THR A 828 -18.17 14.70 3.31
N ALA A 829 -18.39 14.70 4.62
CA ALA A 829 -18.15 13.52 5.45
C ALA A 829 -19.34 13.24 6.39
N GLU A 830 -19.61 11.97 6.63
CA GLU A 830 -20.62 11.52 7.59
C GLU A 830 -19.97 11.36 8.97
N PHE A 831 -20.55 11.98 10.01
CA PHE A 831 -20.14 11.78 11.38
C PHE A 831 -21.02 10.76 12.09
N ALA A 832 -20.43 10.07 13.05
CA ALA A 832 -21.17 9.24 13.99
C ALA A 832 -20.53 9.27 15.38
N LEU A 833 -21.37 9.21 16.41
CA LEU A 833 -20.96 9.42 17.80
C LEU A 833 -21.71 8.46 18.71
N VAL A 834 -21.00 7.90 19.69
CA VAL A 834 -21.58 7.09 20.76
C VAL A 834 -20.84 7.36 22.07
N VAL A 835 -21.59 7.51 23.16
CA VAL A 835 -21.07 7.70 24.51
C VAL A 835 -21.63 6.57 25.37
N GLY A 836 -20.74 5.88 26.08
CA GLY A 836 -21.13 4.77 26.96
C GLY A 836 -22.12 5.24 28.02
N ASP A 837 -23.09 4.40 28.38
CA ASP A 837 -24.26 4.82 29.15
C ASP A 837 -23.89 5.51 30.49
N ALA A 838 -22.86 5.02 31.19
CA ALA A 838 -22.36 5.61 32.44
C ALA A 838 -21.65 6.98 32.28
N TRP A 839 -21.32 7.37 31.05
CA TRP A 839 -20.57 8.59 30.71
C TRP A 839 -21.42 9.65 30.02
N GLN A 840 -22.70 9.35 29.75
CA GLN A 840 -23.62 10.29 29.15
C GLN A 840 -23.84 11.52 30.07
N ARG A 841 -24.21 12.65 29.46
CA ARG A 841 -24.45 13.94 30.14
C ARG A 841 -23.24 14.56 30.86
N LYS A 842 -22.03 14.01 30.72
CA LYS A 842 -20.78 14.56 31.28
C LYS A 842 -20.02 15.53 30.36
N GLY A 843 -20.54 15.80 29.15
CA GLY A 843 -19.94 16.71 28.17
C GLY A 843 -19.15 16.04 27.05
N LEU A 844 -18.92 14.72 27.11
CA LEU A 844 -18.11 13.98 26.13
C LEU A 844 -18.61 14.10 24.69
N GLY A 845 -19.91 13.96 24.48
CA GLY A 845 -20.47 14.02 23.12
C GLY A 845 -20.22 15.37 22.43
N ARG A 846 -20.30 16.46 23.19
CA ARG A 846 -19.97 17.81 22.71
C ARG A 846 -18.49 17.92 22.36
N ALA A 847 -17.61 17.57 23.31
CA ALA A 847 -16.17 17.69 23.15
C ALA A 847 -15.64 16.88 21.95
N LEU A 848 -16.19 15.67 21.73
CA LEU A 848 -15.84 14.85 20.57
C LEU A 848 -16.32 15.46 19.26
N LEU A 849 -17.60 15.87 19.18
CA LEU A 849 -18.16 16.38 17.92
C LEU A 849 -17.53 17.72 17.52
N GLU A 850 -17.18 18.60 18.48
CA GLU A 850 -16.41 19.82 18.21
C GLU A 850 -15.04 19.48 17.59
N ARG A 851 -14.27 18.56 18.19
CA ARG A 851 -12.97 18.11 17.66
C ARG A 851 -13.09 17.45 16.28
N LEU A 852 -14.16 16.70 16.02
CA LEU A 852 -14.40 16.12 14.70
C LEU A 852 -14.72 17.19 13.66
N CYS A 853 -15.50 18.23 14.00
CA CYS A 853 -15.75 19.36 13.11
C CYS A 853 -14.44 20.09 12.75
N ASP A 854 -13.58 20.33 13.74
CA ASP A 854 -12.31 21.03 13.52
C ASP A 854 -11.37 20.21 12.65
N SER A 855 -11.21 18.91 12.95
CA SER A 855 -10.39 18.01 12.13
C SER A 855 -10.95 17.85 10.71
N ALA A 856 -12.26 17.74 10.52
CA ALA A 856 -12.85 17.61 9.19
C ALA A 856 -12.64 18.90 8.35
N ARG A 857 -12.66 20.08 8.99
CA ARG A 857 -12.37 21.36 8.33
C ARG A 857 -10.91 21.42 7.89
N GLU A 858 -10.00 21.02 8.76
CA GLU A 858 -8.56 20.94 8.45
C GLU A 858 -8.30 19.94 7.31
N ALA A 859 -8.99 18.80 7.30
CA ALA A 859 -8.95 17.82 6.21
C ALA A 859 -9.56 18.31 4.89
N GLY A 860 -10.21 19.48 4.87
CA GLY A 860 -10.74 20.12 3.66
C GLY A 860 -12.18 19.74 3.29
N TYR A 861 -12.94 19.13 4.20
CA TYR A 861 -14.36 18.89 3.97
C TYR A 861 -15.17 20.19 4.04
N GLU A 862 -16.16 20.33 3.16
CA GLU A 862 -17.04 21.51 3.12
C GLU A 862 -18.18 21.42 4.15
N ALA A 863 -18.61 20.20 4.47
CA ALA A 863 -19.72 19.97 5.41
C ALA A 863 -19.66 18.57 6.05
N LEU A 864 -20.19 18.49 7.28
CA LEU A 864 -20.48 17.22 7.96
C LEU A 864 -21.96 16.90 7.93
N TYR A 865 -22.27 15.61 7.77
CA TYR A 865 -23.62 15.04 7.77
C TYR A 865 -23.76 14.02 8.88
N GLY A 866 -24.94 13.89 9.47
CA GLY A 866 -25.23 12.83 10.43
C GLY A 866 -26.62 12.28 10.22
N HIS A 867 -26.74 10.96 10.25
CA HIS A 867 -28.01 10.24 10.23
C HIS A 867 -28.42 9.94 11.68
N ILE A 868 -29.53 10.52 12.13
CA ILE A 868 -29.98 10.43 13.52
C ILE A 868 -31.43 9.95 13.54
N LEU A 869 -31.75 8.95 14.36
CA LEU A 869 -33.14 8.53 14.55
C LEU A 869 -33.96 9.68 15.15
N GLU A 870 -35.18 9.88 14.65
CA GLU A 870 -36.11 10.90 15.15
C GLU A 870 -36.36 10.78 16.67
N ALA A 871 -36.38 9.55 17.18
CA ALA A 871 -36.53 9.25 18.60
C ALA A 871 -35.30 9.63 19.46
N ASN A 872 -34.14 9.93 18.86
CA ASN A 872 -32.92 10.31 19.57
C ASN A 872 -32.85 11.83 19.79
N HIS A 873 -33.78 12.34 20.61
CA HIS A 873 -33.91 13.77 20.90
C HIS A 873 -32.65 14.39 21.52
N GLU A 874 -31.92 13.63 22.33
CA GLU A 874 -30.67 14.09 22.97
C GLU A 874 -29.58 14.39 21.92
N MET A 875 -29.40 13.49 20.94
CA MET A 875 -28.43 13.68 19.87
C MET A 875 -28.84 14.79 18.90
N LEU A 876 -30.14 14.89 18.57
CA LEU A 876 -30.67 16.01 17.76
C LEU A 876 -30.45 17.36 18.45
N ALA A 877 -30.70 17.45 19.76
CA ALA A 877 -30.46 18.65 20.54
C ALA A 877 -28.96 19.01 20.63
N LEU A 878 -28.08 18.00 20.76
CA LEU A 878 -26.63 18.21 20.72
C LEU A 878 -26.19 18.74 19.34
N ALA A 879 -26.65 18.12 18.26
CA ALA A 879 -26.33 18.54 16.89
C ALA A 879 -26.79 19.99 16.64
N ALA A 880 -28.03 20.32 17.00
CA ALA A 880 -28.56 21.68 16.86
C ALA A 880 -27.73 22.72 17.63
N ARG A 881 -27.32 22.43 18.87
CA ARG A 881 -26.45 23.32 19.67
C ARG A 881 -25.08 23.54 19.05
N LEU A 882 -24.59 22.59 18.26
CA LEU A 882 -23.32 22.67 17.55
C LEU A 882 -23.46 23.23 16.12
N GLY A 883 -24.62 23.79 15.77
CA GLY A 883 -24.85 24.45 14.48
C GLY A 883 -25.16 23.50 13.33
N PHE A 884 -25.60 22.27 13.63
CA PHE A 884 -26.19 21.41 12.60
C PHE A 884 -27.67 21.77 12.40
N HIS A 885 -28.11 21.74 11.15
CA HIS A 885 -29.50 21.98 10.74
C HIS A 885 -30.08 20.72 10.08
N GLU A 886 -31.38 20.53 10.18
CA GLU A 886 -32.07 19.43 9.47
C GLU A 886 -31.98 19.66 7.96
N ALA A 887 -31.39 18.70 7.25
CA ALA A 887 -31.23 18.72 5.80
C ALA A 887 -32.37 17.97 5.10
N SER A 888 -32.77 16.83 5.65
CA SER A 888 -33.88 16.02 5.14
C SER A 888 -34.41 15.04 6.20
N ARG A 889 -35.61 14.52 5.96
CA ARG A 889 -36.27 13.52 6.79
C ARG A 889 -36.81 12.39 5.95
N ALA A 890 -36.49 11.16 6.31
CA ALA A 890 -36.94 9.95 5.61
C ALA A 890 -37.38 8.90 6.62
N GLY A 891 -38.70 8.66 6.72
CA GLY A 891 -39.24 7.76 7.75
C GLY A 891 -38.87 8.25 9.16
N SER A 892 -38.30 7.37 9.97
CA SER A 892 -37.83 7.66 11.33
C SER A 892 -36.41 8.21 11.41
N GLU A 893 -35.81 8.60 10.29
CA GLU A 893 -34.43 9.07 10.20
C GLU A 893 -34.38 10.55 9.81
N VAL A 894 -33.60 11.32 10.55
CA VAL A 894 -33.35 12.75 10.35
C VAL A 894 -31.90 12.91 9.93
N THR A 895 -31.68 13.44 8.73
CA THR A 895 -30.35 13.83 8.26
C THR A 895 -30.08 15.26 8.71
N VAL A 896 -29.02 15.46 9.48
CA VAL A 896 -28.54 16.79 9.89
C VAL A 896 -27.26 17.15 9.14
N THR A 897 -27.04 18.44 8.88
CA THR A 897 -25.84 18.93 8.21
C THR A 897 -25.29 20.19 8.86
N ARG A 898 -23.98 20.34 8.85
CA ARG A 898 -23.27 21.56 9.24
C ARG A 898 -22.20 21.88 8.21
N ARG A 899 -22.24 23.09 7.67
CA ARG A 899 -21.14 23.63 6.87
C ARG A 899 -19.96 23.93 7.80
N LEU A 900 -18.76 23.50 7.40
CA LEU A 900 -17.56 23.60 8.22
C LEU A 900 -16.89 24.95 8.15
#